data_AF-L1QMV9-F1
#
_entry.id   AF-L1QMV9-F1
#
_cell.length_a   1.000
_cell.length_b   1.000
_cell.length_c   1.000
_cell.angle_alpha   90.00
_cell.angle_beta   90.00
_cell.angle_gamma   90.00
#
_symmetry.space_group_name_H-M   'P 1'
#
loop_
_entity.id
_entity.type
_entity.pdbx_description
1 polymer ?
#
loop_
_entity_poly.entity_id
_entity_poly.type
_entity_poly.pdbx_seq_one_letter_code
_entity_poly.pdbx_strand_id
1 'polypeptide(L)'
;MKKTNKIYYTLLLALIFLFTSITYKSVALSDIHIIQDSNNSKSLPLHFRKTTDISTASALGSLDTKGLDKLNISGSGQFTEFNLPFLKEAIDDSFSIIDIDLRQESHGFINGVAISFANSNNNANSDLTLDEVIYKENKDLSSIKLNEKFSLHNTNKCITPKNIKNECTLVESNNISYLRIPVTDGGLPNEDMVNYFIDFVKKQPENTWLHFHCKAGVGRTTTFMIMYDIIKNYNDVSLNDIIARQLLLSGLSQSNTVDFFVGARYKFLSEFYNKCKNNEFNISSLNSNNTVIPCGSAINNLKNNFLNTFYTTTTDFSDIKTNFNLTNNGSYIKNTVVPKFLYVISENNMTKAEQTMIVTLQGLIAPQSENQIYILSPSEPDYEVWLKDLKENYNVNYKIINDPWILLDKFKNYIDGYALYSNVKAPSINNACTLASLNNAIAIDESIESILNTYGVTNLIEDCRETDKYWAYNNLWNLGLNHSTVIQLPSDKFMSLRDYGIFSKSLIFYEDDIDDISLRELIFSSMDDGGQILGWGPDEHTNVSIASKFGIDMIAADWSYNLSVLSSYPSTPKVQNINNEIEEEDGVHYVTFIMSDGDNQQWLLGSNFSVKNWFGSPYRGNFNLGWSISPSLYYLAPTVFNKYYEASSDSKHTDNFVIPASGNGYMYPSKFPSDKLSNYTKRLNDYMEIVDQHNILILDDESFYNKTLWDKYTCNPNIDSLLYLNYDINNAYKGKIIWSNDKPIISCRDLLWGGLEDENQLIDNINTRINLGYTKINDPNSYTFVYVHVWSNTMDNVNDVVTKLNKNPKVRIITPDTFVKLITKNVPHIDM
;
A
#
# COMPACT_ATOMS: atom_id res chain seq x y z
N MET A 1 -46.26 -32.92 44.30
CA MET A 1 -45.64 -31.60 44.57
C MET A 1 -44.18 -31.53 44.07
N LYS A 2 -43.93 -31.71 42.76
CA LYS A 2 -42.55 -31.70 42.19
C LYS A 2 -42.43 -30.96 40.84
N LYS A 3 -43.39 -30.10 40.48
CA LYS A 3 -43.32 -29.25 39.27
C LYS A 3 -43.26 -27.74 39.53
N THR A 4 -43.49 -27.30 40.77
CA THR A 4 -43.56 -25.86 41.08
C THR A 4 -42.24 -25.22 41.51
N ASN A 5 -41.23 -26.00 41.95
CA ASN A 5 -39.95 -25.43 42.42
C ASN A 5 -38.94 -25.12 41.29
N LYS A 6 -39.10 -25.68 40.08
CA LYS A 6 -38.20 -25.38 38.95
C LYS A 6 -38.49 -24.01 38.31
N ILE A 7 -39.76 -23.58 38.33
CA ILE A 7 -40.18 -22.30 37.77
C ILE A 7 -39.63 -21.14 38.61
N TYR A 8 -39.64 -21.26 39.94
CA TYR A 8 -39.08 -20.23 40.83
C TYR A 8 -37.56 -20.10 40.73
N TYR A 9 -36.80 -21.20 40.55
CA TYR A 9 -35.35 -21.10 40.34
C TYR A 9 -34.98 -20.49 38.99
N THR A 10 -35.79 -20.72 37.95
CA THR A 10 -35.54 -20.15 36.62
C THR A 10 -35.92 -18.66 36.57
N LEU A 11 -36.97 -18.25 37.28
CA LEU A 11 -37.34 -16.84 37.44
C LEU A 11 -36.37 -16.05 38.35
N LEU A 12 -35.79 -16.69 39.37
CA LEU A 12 -34.78 -16.04 40.21
C LEU A 12 -33.43 -15.87 39.47
N LEU A 13 -33.02 -16.83 38.64
CA LEU A 13 -31.84 -16.68 37.77
C LEU A 13 -32.07 -15.66 36.65
N ALA A 14 -33.27 -15.58 36.08
CA ALA A 14 -33.62 -14.56 35.10
C ALA A 14 -33.63 -13.14 35.71
N LEU A 15 -34.10 -12.98 36.96
CA LEU A 15 -34.02 -11.70 37.67
C LEU A 15 -32.58 -11.30 38.05
N ILE A 16 -31.69 -12.28 38.29
CA ILE A 16 -30.27 -12.00 38.55
C ILE A 16 -29.54 -11.61 37.24
N PHE A 17 -29.90 -12.21 36.10
CA PHE A 17 -29.37 -11.78 34.79
C PHE A 17 -29.94 -10.44 34.30
N LEU A 18 -31.16 -10.07 34.73
CA LEU A 18 -31.76 -8.76 34.43
C LEU A 18 -31.13 -7.60 35.25
N PHE A 19 -30.30 -7.89 36.25
CA PHE A 19 -29.55 -6.88 37.01
C PHE A 19 -28.03 -6.87 36.73
N THR A 20 -27.50 -7.76 35.89
CA THR A 20 -26.06 -7.78 35.52
C THR A 20 -25.76 -7.36 34.08
N SER A 21 -26.76 -6.94 33.31
CA SER A 21 -26.53 -6.26 32.03
C SER A 21 -26.93 -4.78 32.12
N ILE A 22 -26.46 -4.09 33.16
CA ILE A 22 -26.01 -2.72 32.97
C ILE A 22 -24.58 -2.85 32.45
N THR A 23 -24.44 -3.17 31.16
CA THR A 23 -23.29 -2.63 30.45
C THR A 23 -23.51 -1.13 30.52
N TYR A 24 -22.80 -0.46 31.43
CA TYR A 24 -22.38 0.89 31.13
C TYR A 24 -21.92 0.83 29.68
N LYS A 25 -22.55 1.60 28.79
CA LYS A 25 -21.74 2.16 27.72
C LYS A 25 -20.57 2.76 28.48
N SER A 26 -19.40 2.12 28.41
CA SER A 26 -18.20 2.93 28.51
C SER A 26 -18.45 3.95 27.42
N VAL A 27 -18.80 5.17 27.84
CA VAL A 27 -18.44 6.34 27.07
C VAL A 27 -16.94 6.14 26.94
N ALA A 28 -16.51 5.52 25.84
CA ALA A 28 -15.14 5.68 25.40
C ALA A 28 -15.00 7.19 25.37
N LEU A 29 -14.18 7.74 26.26
CA LEU A 29 -13.87 9.14 26.20
C LEU A 29 -13.42 9.36 24.76
N SER A 30 -14.02 10.32 24.07
CA SER A 30 -13.49 10.76 22.79
C SER A 30 -12.01 11.06 23.03
N ASP A 31 -11.08 10.37 22.36
CA ASP A 31 -9.63 10.63 22.40
C ASP A 31 -9.26 11.99 21.75
N ILE A 32 -10.26 12.86 21.58
CA ILE A 32 -10.11 14.23 21.09
C ILE A 32 -9.73 15.10 22.28
N HIS A 33 -8.54 15.65 22.18
CA HIS A 33 -7.99 16.55 23.16
C HIS A 33 -7.79 17.95 22.57
N ILE A 34 -7.99 18.98 23.39
CA ILE A 34 -7.63 20.34 23.01
C ILE A 34 -6.13 20.50 23.21
N ILE A 35 -5.40 20.72 22.12
CA ILE A 35 -3.95 20.92 22.11
C ILE A 35 -3.60 22.35 21.72
N GLN A 36 -2.41 22.79 22.10
CA GLN A 36 -1.83 24.04 21.64
C GLN A 36 -1.08 23.81 20.32
N ASP A 37 -1.44 24.52 19.25
CA ASP A 37 -0.79 24.37 17.93
C ASP A 37 0.47 25.24 17.81
N SER A 38 0.43 26.45 18.35
CA SER A 38 1.54 27.40 18.27
C SER A 38 1.69 28.21 19.55
N ASN A 39 2.91 28.57 19.91
CA ASN A 39 3.16 29.46 21.05
C ASN A 39 2.94 30.90 20.63
N ASN A 40 2.35 31.71 21.52
CA ASN A 40 2.28 33.15 21.30
C ASN A 40 3.70 33.72 21.23
N SER A 41 4.12 34.09 20.03
CA SER A 41 5.41 34.73 19.76
C SER A 41 5.18 36.03 19.00
N LYS A 42 6.12 36.96 19.12
CA LYS A 42 6.20 38.17 18.28
C LYS A 42 7.20 37.93 17.15
N SER A 43 6.97 36.88 16.39
CA SER A 43 7.80 36.46 15.25
C SER A 43 6.92 35.99 14.10
N LEU A 44 7.53 35.71 12.95
CA LEU A 44 6.84 34.98 11.89
C LEU A 44 6.48 33.55 12.35
N PRO A 45 5.40 32.97 11.79
CA PRO A 45 5.04 31.57 12.02
C PRO A 45 6.12 30.61 11.50
N LEU A 46 6.11 29.38 12.02
CA LEU A 46 7.09 28.35 11.65
C LEU A 46 7.06 28.09 10.13
N HIS A 47 8.22 27.85 9.54
CA HIS A 47 8.37 27.57 8.10
C HIS A 47 7.76 28.64 7.18
N PHE A 48 7.70 29.90 7.63
CA PHE A 48 7.30 31.01 6.76
C PHE A 48 8.29 31.15 5.60
N ARG A 49 7.79 31.14 4.38
CA ARG A 49 8.52 31.45 3.14
C ARG A 49 7.61 32.11 2.11
N LYS A 50 8.17 32.91 1.21
CA LYS A 50 7.46 33.52 0.08
C LYS A 50 8.25 33.42 -1.22
N THR A 51 7.55 33.39 -2.34
CA THR A 51 8.17 33.20 -3.65
C THR A 51 8.92 34.43 -4.16
N THR A 52 8.80 35.57 -3.48
CA THR A 52 9.55 36.80 -3.78
C THR A 52 10.93 36.87 -3.09
N ASP A 53 11.28 35.90 -2.21
CA ASP A 53 12.57 35.86 -1.49
C ASP A 53 13.72 35.23 -2.31
N ILE A 54 13.67 35.38 -3.64
CA ILE A 54 14.58 34.71 -4.61
C ILE A 54 16.06 35.05 -4.36
N SER A 55 16.35 36.25 -3.85
CA SER A 55 17.73 36.72 -3.58
C SER A 55 18.43 35.99 -2.43
N THR A 56 17.71 35.25 -1.59
CA THR A 56 18.27 34.52 -0.44
C THR A 56 18.65 33.07 -0.76
N ALA A 57 18.21 32.53 -1.90
CA ALA A 57 18.47 31.15 -2.30
C ALA A 57 19.51 31.08 -3.43
N SER A 58 20.80 31.21 -3.08
CA SER A 58 21.93 30.97 -3.99
C SER A 58 21.86 29.60 -4.69
N ALA A 59 21.16 28.65 -4.10
CA ALA A 59 20.87 27.32 -4.64
C ALA A 59 19.88 27.30 -5.84
N LEU A 60 19.09 28.36 -6.06
CA LEU A 60 18.17 28.45 -7.21
C LEU A 60 18.89 28.70 -8.54
N GLY A 61 20.18 29.06 -8.54
CA GLY A 61 20.92 29.42 -9.76
C GLY A 61 21.07 28.32 -10.80
N SER A 62 20.64 27.10 -10.49
CA SER A 62 20.63 25.94 -11.40
C SER A 62 19.23 25.52 -11.87
N LEU A 63 18.16 26.16 -11.37
CA LEU A 63 16.76 25.83 -11.68
C LEU A 63 16.08 26.93 -12.49
N ASP A 64 15.03 26.56 -13.22
CA ASP A 64 14.20 27.53 -13.93
C ASP A 64 13.28 28.31 -12.96
N THR A 65 13.62 29.58 -12.72
CA THR A 65 12.88 30.50 -11.86
C THR A 65 11.82 31.33 -12.60
N LYS A 66 11.53 31.03 -13.88
CA LYS A 66 10.54 31.78 -14.66
C LYS A 66 9.17 31.78 -13.97
N GLY A 67 8.61 32.98 -13.82
CA GLY A 67 7.28 33.20 -13.24
C GLY A 67 7.18 33.02 -11.72
N LEU A 68 8.25 32.62 -11.03
CA LEU A 68 8.26 32.39 -9.57
C LEU A 68 8.02 33.67 -8.77
N ASP A 69 8.64 34.78 -9.20
CA ASP A 69 8.53 36.13 -8.62
C ASP A 69 7.12 36.74 -8.78
N LYS A 70 6.31 36.18 -9.68
CA LYS A 70 4.96 36.67 -10.02
C LYS A 70 3.83 35.88 -9.37
N LEU A 71 4.14 34.84 -8.58
CA LEU A 71 3.10 34.00 -7.98
C LEU A 71 2.31 34.74 -6.90
N ASN A 72 2.91 35.70 -6.19
CA ASN A 72 2.31 36.38 -5.03
C ASN A 72 1.79 35.38 -3.98
N ILE A 73 2.60 34.39 -3.61
CA ILE A 73 2.24 33.39 -2.61
C ILE A 73 3.27 33.30 -1.49
N SER A 74 2.79 32.93 -0.31
CA SER A 74 3.60 32.53 0.83
C SER A 74 3.02 31.30 1.50
N GLY A 75 3.81 30.62 2.32
CA GLY A 75 3.33 29.50 3.12
C GLY A 75 3.95 29.45 4.51
N SER A 76 3.21 28.93 5.49
CA SER A 76 3.71 28.74 6.86
C SER A 76 2.95 27.64 7.64
N GLY A 77 3.37 27.35 8.87
CA GLY A 77 2.58 26.61 9.85
C GLY A 77 1.57 27.51 10.58
N GLN A 78 0.78 26.94 11.49
CA GLN A 78 -0.30 27.66 12.15
C GLN A 78 0.19 28.93 12.86
N PHE A 79 -0.39 30.07 12.52
CA PHE A 79 -0.15 31.35 13.17
C PHE A 79 -1.06 31.54 14.39
N THR A 80 -0.66 32.43 15.30
CA THR A 80 -1.48 32.96 16.41
C THR A 80 -1.98 34.37 16.09
N GLU A 81 -2.94 34.89 16.86
CA GLU A 81 -3.38 36.30 16.76
C GLU A 81 -2.21 37.29 16.93
N PHE A 82 -1.14 36.87 17.62
CA PHE A 82 0.07 37.67 17.84
C PHE A 82 1.05 37.63 16.65
N ASN A 83 0.98 36.60 15.80
CA ASN A 83 1.84 36.47 14.62
C ASN A 83 1.28 37.26 13.43
N LEU A 84 -0.05 37.45 13.36
CA LEU A 84 -0.74 38.04 12.21
C LEU A 84 -0.16 39.40 11.76
N PRO A 85 0.13 40.37 12.65
CA PRO A 85 0.74 41.64 12.21
C PRO A 85 2.09 41.46 11.50
N PHE A 86 2.93 40.54 11.98
CA PHE A 86 4.23 40.25 11.38
C PHE A 86 4.10 39.51 10.06
N LEU A 87 3.11 38.61 9.95
CA LEU A 87 2.80 37.93 8.70
C LEU A 87 2.36 38.92 7.61
N LYS A 88 1.52 39.90 7.97
CA LYS A 88 1.11 40.98 7.06
C LYS A 88 2.28 41.84 6.62
N GLU A 89 3.08 42.30 7.59
CA GLU A 89 4.29 43.10 7.33
C GLU A 89 5.27 42.37 6.40
N ALA A 90 5.45 41.06 6.59
CA ALA A 90 6.36 40.27 5.76
C ALA A 90 5.84 39.99 4.35
N ILE A 91 4.52 39.97 4.13
CA ILE A 91 3.92 39.80 2.80
C ILE A 91 3.98 41.09 1.98
N ASP A 92 3.69 42.23 2.62
CA ASP A 92 3.40 43.58 2.07
C ASP A 92 1.91 43.92 2.13
N ASP A 93 1.58 44.96 2.91
CA ASP A 93 0.21 45.45 3.15
C ASP A 93 -0.47 46.06 1.91
N SER A 94 0.24 46.22 0.79
CA SER A 94 -0.34 46.68 -0.48
C SER A 94 -1.14 45.60 -1.23
N PHE A 95 -0.98 44.33 -0.88
CA PHE A 95 -1.75 43.23 -1.45
C PHE A 95 -3.05 42.96 -0.70
N SER A 96 -4.07 42.50 -1.43
CA SER A 96 -5.23 41.86 -0.80
C SER A 96 -4.87 40.43 -0.41
N ILE A 97 -4.62 40.19 0.88
CA ILE A 97 -4.21 38.89 1.40
C ILE A 97 -5.44 37.99 1.56
N ILE A 98 -5.33 36.75 1.07
CA ILE A 98 -6.27 35.67 1.32
C ILE A 98 -5.54 34.56 2.07
N ASP A 99 -6.05 34.23 3.24
CA ASP A 99 -5.63 33.10 4.04
C ASP A 99 -6.27 31.82 3.50
N ILE A 100 -5.43 30.89 3.05
CA ILE A 100 -5.81 29.59 2.53
C ILE A 100 -5.50 28.54 3.59
N ASP A 101 -6.52 28.26 4.40
CA ASP A 101 -6.47 27.31 5.49
C ASP A 101 -6.71 25.90 4.96
N LEU A 102 -5.66 25.08 5.02
CA LEU A 102 -5.66 23.72 4.49
C LEU A 102 -6.05 22.66 5.53
N ARG A 103 -6.47 23.07 6.74
CA ARG A 103 -6.64 22.16 7.89
C ARG A 103 -8.01 21.52 7.91
N GLN A 104 -8.12 20.20 7.83
CA GLN A 104 -9.40 19.51 8.05
C GLN A 104 -9.75 19.41 9.54
N GLU A 105 -8.74 19.31 10.41
CA GLU A 105 -8.93 19.26 11.85
C GLU A 105 -9.62 20.53 12.37
N SER A 106 -10.54 20.37 13.33
CA SER A 106 -11.21 21.50 13.96
C SER A 106 -10.21 22.31 14.77
N HIS A 107 -10.16 23.62 14.51
CA HIS A 107 -9.22 24.50 15.17
C HIS A 107 -9.79 25.90 15.38
N GLY A 108 -9.07 26.70 16.14
CA GLY A 108 -9.45 28.08 16.42
C GLY A 108 -8.52 28.71 17.45
N PHE A 109 -9.03 29.71 18.14
CA PHE A 109 -8.22 30.55 19.01
C PHE A 109 -8.87 30.74 20.37
N ILE A 110 -8.10 30.53 21.44
CA ILE A 110 -8.49 30.88 22.81
C ILE A 110 -7.59 32.01 23.30
N ASN A 111 -8.17 33.19 23.57
CA ASN A 111 -7.42 34.38 23.98
C ASN A 111 -6.25 34.72 23.03
N GLY A 112 -6.41 34.45 21.74
CA GLY A 112 -5.39 34.65 20.71
C GLY A 112 -4.37 33.51 20.55
N VAL A 113 -4.39 32.49 21.42
CA VAL A 113 -3.57 31.26 21.30
C VAL A 113 -4.23 30.31 20.30
N ALA A 114 -3.48 29.82 19.30
CA ALA A 114 -3.97 28.82 18.36
C ALA A 114 -4.09 27.44 19.02
N ILE A 115 -5.26 26.82 18.87
CA ILE A 115 -5.58 25.49 19.38
C ILE A 115 -6.24 24.64 18.30
N SER A 116 -6.13 23.32 18.46
CA SER A 116 -6.90 22.35 17.68
C SER A 116 -7.49 21.26 18.57
N PHE A 117 -8.55 20.65 18.07
CA PHE A 117 -9.14 19.44 18.61
C PHE A 117 -8.47 18.25 17.92
N ALA A 118 -7.46 17.69 18.58
CA ALA A 118 -6.62 16.65 18.00
C ALA A 118 -6.81 15.32 18.72
N ASN A 119 -6.99 14.25 17.94
CA ASN A 119 -6.67 12.89 18.35
C ASN A 119 -5.18 12.61 18.10
N SER A 120 -4.72 11.39 18.39
CA SER A 120 -3.31 11.00 18.23
C SER A 120 -2.74 11.26 16.83
N ASN A 121 -3.57 11.21 15.79
CA ASN A 121 -3.17 11.31 14.39
C ASN A 121 -3.55 12.66 13.75
N ASN A 122 -4.13 13.60 14.50
CA ASN A 122 -4.61 14.90 14.01
C ASN A 122 -5.59 14.83 12.81
N ASN A 123 -6.33 13.73 12.70
CA ASN A 123 -7.27 13.43 11.61
C ASN A 123 -8.72 13.28 12.14
N ALA A 124 -9.05 13.89 13.28
CA ALA A 124 -10.33 13.73 13.98
C ALA A 124 -11.59 14.09 13.14
N ASN A 125 -11.40 14.71 11.98
CA ASN A 125 -12.44 15.11 11.03
C ASN A 125 -12.20 14.50 9.63
N SER A 126 -11.41 13.42 9.52
CA SER A 126 -11.31 12.66 8.26
C SER A 126 -12.70 12.27 7.76
N ASP A 127 -12.85 12.17 6.45
CA ASP A 127 -14.11 11.87 5.74
C ASP A 127 -15.23 12.93 5.83
N LEU A 128 -15.04 14.01 6.57
CA LEU A 128 -16.00 15.12 6.58
C LEU A 128 -15.85 15.97 5.32
N THR A 129 -16.98 16.29 4.70
CA THR A 129 -17.09 17.31 3.64
C THR A 129 -16.75 18.71 4.19
N LEU A 130 -16.50 19.68 3.30
CA LEU A 130 -16.24 21.07 3.69
C LEU A 130 -17.30 21.64 4.66
N ASP A 131 -18.58 21.43 4.34
CA ASP A 131 -19.68 21.93 5.17
C ASP A 131 -19.74 21.22 6.53
N GLU A 132 -19.44 19.92 6.57
CA GLU A 132 -19.41 19.14 7.81
C GLU A 132 -18.21 19.52 8.69
N VAL A 133 -17.04 19.78 8.10
CA VAL A 133 -15.86 20.28 8.82
C VAL A 133 -16.18 21.62 9.48
N ILE A 134 -16.76 22.56 8.72
CA ILE A 134 -17.16 23.88 9.25
C ILE A 134 -18.21 23.72 10.36
N TYR A 135 -19.20 22.85 10.16
CA TYR A 135 -20.22 22.58 11.17
C TYR A 135 -19.62 22.00 12.46
N LYS A 136 -18.75 20.99 12.32
CA LYS A 136 -18.09 20.31 13.43
C LYS A 136 -17.16 21.25 14.19
N GLU A 137 -16.36 22.07 13.51
CA GLU A 137 -15.47 23.05 14.13
C GLU A 137 -16.24 24.08 14.94
N ASN A 138 -17.32 24.65 14.39
CA ASN A 138 -18.14 25.59 15.13
C ASN A 138 -18.80 24.95 16.36
N LYS A 139 -19.23 23.69 16.24
CA LYS A 139 -19.76 22.91 17.38
C LYS A 139 -18.69 22.68 18.44
N ASP A 140 -17.49 22.27 18.05
CA ASP A 140 -16.38 22.00 18.96
C ASP A 140 -15.94 23.26 19.69
N LEU A 141 -15.74 24.38 18.98
CA LEU A 141 -15.40 25.67 19.58
C LEU A 141 -16.49 26.15 20.55
N SER A 142 -17.77 25.94 20.21
CA SER A 142 -18.90 26.30 21.09
C SER A 142 -18.98 25.45 22.37
N SER A 143 -18.36 24.27 22.38
CA SER A 143 -18.33 23.39 23.54
C SER A 143 -17.39 23.88 24.65
N ILE A 144 -16.45 24.77 24.32
CA ILE A 144 -15.51 25.35 25.27
C ILE A 144 -16.23 26.40 26.13
N LYS A 145 -16.25 26.19 27.44
CA LYS A 145 -16.91 27.10 28.38
C LYS A 145 -16.04 28.32 28.69
N LEU A 146 -16.62 29.50 28.51
CA LEU A 146 -15.99 30.76 28.92
C LEU A 146 -15.84 30.84 30.44
N ASN A 147 -14.72 31.42 30.88
CA ASN A 147 -14.33 31.63 32.28
C ASN A 147 -14.12 30.35 33.11
N GLU A 148 -14.13 29.16 32.48
CA GLU A 148 -13.79 27.90 33.13
C GLU A 148 -12.36 27.49 32.78
N LYS A 149 -11.55 27.17 33.80
CA LYS A 149 -10.13 26.82 33.62
C LYS A 149 -10.00 25.35 33.21
N PHE A 150 -9.23 25.06 32.17
CA PHE A 150 -8.85 23.69 31.78
C PHE A 150 -7.39 23.62 31.32
N SER A 151 -6.84 22.41 31.21
CA SER A 151 -5.45 22.19 30.79
C SER A 151 -5.39 21.73 29.33
N LEU A 152 -4.48 22.32 28.55
CA LEU A 152 -4.17 21.87 27.19
C LEU A 152 -3.36 20.58 27.25
N HIS A 153 -3.75 19.58 26.45
CA HIS A 153 -3.26 18.21 26.60
C HIS A 153 -1.75 18.05 26.33
N ASN A 154 -1.24 18.67 25.27
CA ASN A 154 0.16 18.51 24.86
C ASN A 154 1.16 19.34 25.69
N THR A 155 0.73 20.42 26.35
CA THR A 155 1.62 21.32 27.11
C THR A 155 1.38 21.29 28.62
N ASN A 156 0.27 20.69 29.07
CA ASN A 156 -0.24 20.78 30.43
C ASN A 156 -0.43 22.23 30.94
N LYS A 157 -0.41 23.23 30.04
CA LYS A 157 -0.66 24.63 30.40
C LYS A 157 -2.14 24.82 30.68
N CYS A 158 -2.44 25.42 31.82
CA CYS A 158 -3.80 25.81 32.14
C CYS A 158 -4.18 27.11 31.42
N ILE A 159 -5.35 27.12 30.80
CA ILE A 159 -5.94 28.30 30.15
C ILE A 159 -7.35 28.56 30.70
N THR A 160 -7.72 29.83 30.77
CA THR A 160 -9.08 30.27 31.09
C THR A 160 -9.62 31.03 29.89
N PRO A 161 -10.52 30.43 29.08
CA PRO A 161 -11.08 31.07 27.89
C PRO A 161 -11.87 32.33 28.26
N LYS A 162 -11.45 33.48 27.77
CA LYS A 162 -12.20 34.75 27.84
C LYS A 162 -12.76 35.15 26.49
N ASN A 163 -12.06 34.74 25.43
CA ASN A 163 -12.43 34.98 24.04
C ASN A 163 -12.13 33.72 23.22
N ILE A 164 -13.06 33.35 22.35
CA ILE A 164 -12.95 32.21 21.43
C ILE A 164 -13.30 32.70 20.04
N LYS A 165 -12.44 32.44 19.06
CA LYS A 165 -12.66 32.78 17.65
C LYS A 165 -12.34 31.55 16.79
N ASN A 166 -13.10 31.35 15.72
CA ASN A 166 -12.61 30.53 14.59
C ASN A 166 -11.63 31.37 13.75
N GLU A 167 -10.91 30.73 12.85
CA GLU A 167 -9.85 31.40 12.07
C GLU A 167 -10.41 32.46 11.13
N CYS A 168 -11.48 32.13 10.41
CA CYS A 168 -12.23 33.06 9.57
C CYS A 168 -12.51 34.40 10.29
N THR A 169 -13.11 34.35 11.49
CA THR A 169 -13.40 35.55 12.29
C THR A 169 -12.13 36.30 12.68
N LEU A 170 -11.05 35.58 13.00
CA LEU A 170 -9.79 36.20 13.37
C LEU A 170 -9.17 36.96 12.19
N VAL A 171 -9.04 36.33 11.03
CA VAL A 171 -8.35 36.91 9.87
C VAL A 171 -9.18 38.04 9.24
N GLU A 172 -10.50 37.89 9.16
CA GLU A 172 -11.40 38.94 8.67
C GLU A 172 -11.33 40.20 9.56
N SER A 173 -11.22 40.04 10.88
CA SER A 173 -11.03 41.16 11.81
C SER A 173 -9.69 41.90 11.64
N ASN A 174 -8.77 41.34 10.85
CA ASN A 174 -7.46 41.90 10.51
C ASN A 174 -7.35 42.30 9.02
N ASN A 175 -8.48 42.44 8.31
CA ASN A 175 -8.57 42.76 6.88
C ASN A 175 -7.86 41.72 5.97
N ILE A 176 -7.95 40.44 6.33
CA ILE A 176 -7.49 39.31 5.52
C ILE A 176 -8.73 38.50 5.12
N SER A 177 -8.84 38.15 3.83
CA SER A 177 -9.93 37.28 3.36
C SER A 177 -9.63 35.82 3.70
N TYR A 178 -10.64 34.96 3.78
CA TYR A 178 -10.47 33.59 4.22
C TYR A 178 -11.02 32.58 3.21
N LEU A 179 -10.30 31.47 3.02
CA LEU A 179 -10.75 30.30 2.26
C LEU A 179 -10.34 29.03 3.02
N ARG A 180 -11.32 28.17 3.31
CA ARG A 180 -11.10 26.85 3.91
C ARG A 180 -11.07 25.78 2.83
N ILE A 181 -9.96 25.04 2.73
CA ILE A 181 -9.82 23.85 1.88
C ILE A 181 -9.39 22.67 2.79
N PRO A 182 -10.34 21.93 3.38
CA PRO A 182 -10.01 20.92 4.37
C PRO A 182 -9.27 19.75 3.72
N VAL A 183 -8.01 19.56 4.11
CA VAL A 183 -7.21 18.40 3.75
C VAL A 183 -6.71 17.74 5.02
N THR A 184 -6.90 16.42 5.12
CA THR A 184 -6.42 15.61 6.24
C THR A 184 -4.93 15.80 6.45
N ASP A 185 -4.48 15.85 7.70
CA ASP A 185 -3.03 15.91 7.98
C ASP A 185 -2.31 14.69 7.37
N GLY A 186 -1.12 14.90 6.82
CA GLY A 186 -0.41 13.87 6.04
C GLY A 186 -0.98 13.57 4.64
N GLY A 187 -2.27 13.79 4.40
CA GLY A 187 -2.98 13.45 3.17
C GLY A 187 -2.74 14.36 1.95
N LEU A 188 -3.46 14.03 0.87
CA LEU A 188 -3.55 14.77 -0.40
C LEU A 188 -4.97 15.34 -0.57
N PRO A 189 -5.16 16.46 -1.30
CA PRO A 189 -6.50 16.95 -1.57
C PRO A 189 -7.24 15.97 -2.49
N ASN A 190 -8.49 15.65 -2.14
CA ASN A 190 -9.38 14.87 -3.00
C ASN A 190 -9.80 15.68 -4.25
N GLU A 191 -10.41 15.02 -5.21
CA GLU A 191 -10.78 15.65 -6.49
C GLU A 191 -11.73 16.85 -6.32
N ASP A 192 -12.66 16.79 -5.37
CA ASP A 192 -13.56 17.91 -5.06
C ASP A 192 -12.78 19.14 -4.56
N MET A 193 -11.81 18.96 -3.67
CA MET A 193 -10.97 20.04 -3.16
C MET A 193 -9.99 20.56 -4.22
N VAL A 194 -9.51 19.69 -5.11
CA VAL A 194 -8.70 20.10 -6.27
C VAL A 194 -9.51 20.99 -7.20
N ASN A 195 -10.73 20.56 -7.56
CA ASN A 195 -11.62 21.34 -8.43
C ASN A 195 -12.03 22.66 -7.77
N TYR A 196 -12.36 22.63 -6.47
CA TYR A 196 -12.68 23.81 -5.69
C TYR A 196 -11.52 24.82 -5.67
N PHE A 197 -10.28 24.34 -5.48
CA PHE A 197 -9.09 25.17 -5.53
C PHE A 197 -8.84 25.78 -6.92
N ILE A 198 -8.97 24.99 -7.99
CA ILE A 198 -8.80 25.49 -9.37
C ILE A 198 -9.82 26.60 -9.67
N ASP A 199 -11.09 26.35 -9.33
CA ASP A 199 -12.17 27.32 -9.55
C ASP A 199 -11.94 28.62 -8.77
N PHE A 200 -11.42 28.51 -7.56
CA PHE A 200 -10.98 29.66 -6.78
C PHE A 200 -9.84 30.40 -7.49
N VAL A 201 -8.76 29.71 -7.88
CA VAL A 201 -7.57 30.33 -8.51
C VAL A 201 -7.91 31.06 -9.82
N LYS A 202 -8.82 30.51 -10.63
CA LYS A 202 -9.26 31.12 -11.90
C LYS A 202 -10.01 32.45 -11.71
N LYS A 203 -10.56 32.71 -10.52
CA LYS A 203 -11.38 33.89 -10.23
C LYS A 203 -10.62 35.00 -9.48
N GLN A 204 -9.33 34.80 -9.18
CA GLN A 204 -8.56 35.76 -8.37
C GLN A 204 -8.10 36.99 -9.18
N PRO A 205 -8.26 38.21 -8.64
CA PRO A 205 -7.65 39.41 -9.20
C PRO A 205 -6.11 39.36 -9.23
N GLU A 206 -5.50 40.17 -10.10
CA GLU A 206 -4.02 40.21 -10.23
C GLU A 206 -3.30 40.76 -8.97
N ASN A 207 -3.96 41.59 -8.14
CA ASN A 207 -3.39 42.17 -6.91
C ASN A 207 -3.73 41.37 -5.62
N THR A 208 -3.81 40.05 -5.76
CA THR A 208 -4.14 39.14 -4.65
C THR A 208 -2.89 38.38 -4.20
N TRP A 209 -2.70 38.28 -2.89
CA TRP A 209 -1.66 37.45 -2.27
C TRP A 209 -2.28 36.25 -1.57
N LEU A 210 -1.83 35.04 -1.89
CA LEU A 210 -2.33 33.81 -1.24
C LEU A 210 -1.35 33.33 -0.17
N HIS A 211 -1.81 33.27 1.07
CA HIS A 211 -1.06 32.68 2.17
C HIS A 211 -1.57 31.26 2.44
N PHE A 212 -0.78 30.24 2.13
CA PHE A 212 -1.13 28.85 2.40
C PHE A 212 -0.64 28.45 3.80
N HIS A 213 -1.48 27.82 4.59
CA HIS A 213 -0.99 27.22 5.84
C HIS A 213 -1.69 25.91 6.18
N CYS A 214 -1.02 25.14 7.01
CA CYS A 214 -1.58 24.00 7.71
C CYS A 214 -0.99 24.01 9.12
N LYS A 215 -1.14 22.92 9.89
CA LYS A 215 -0.58 22.87 11.24
C LYS A 215 0.93 23.16 11.30
N ALA A 216 1.74 22.47 10.48
CA ALA A 216 3.20 22.55 10.53
C ALA A 216 3.84 23.36 9.38
N GLY A 217 3.10 23.65 8.32
CA GLY A 217 3.63 24.37 7.15
C GLY A 217 4.47 23.54 6.19
N VAL A 218 4.41 22.20 6.31
CA VAL A 218 5.25 21.23 5.60
C VAL A 218 4.48 20.60 4.43
N GLY A 219 3.77 19.48 4.65
CA GLY A 219 3.16 18.67 3.58
C GLY A 219 2.07 19.39 2.79
N ARG A 220 0.89 19.60 3.40
CA ARG A 220 -0.28 20.25 2.77
C ARG A 220 0.07 21.61 2.17
N THR A 221 0.74 22.46 2.95
CA THR A 221 1.17 23.80 2.51
C THR A 221 2.04 23.74 1.26
N THR A 222 3.06 22.88 1.25
CA THR A 222 3.98 22.80 0.10
C THR A 222 3.29 22.19 -1.11
N THR A 223 2.39 21.22 -0.94
CA THR A 223 1.56 20.68 -2.04
C THR A 223 0.75 21.76 -2.72
N PHE A 224 0.02 22.59 -1.97
CA PHE A 224 -0.81 23.63 -2.57
C PHE A 224 0.02 24.77 -3.17
N MET A 225 1.17 25.10 -2.59
CA MET A 225 2.11 26.05 -3.21
C MET A 225 2.63 25.51 -4.56
N ILE A 226 2.98 24.23 -4.65
CA ILE A 226 3.39 23.59 -5.90
C ILE A 226 2.22 23.54 -6.88
N MET A 227 1.01 23.15 -6.46
CA MET A 227 -0.16 23.14 -7.34
C MET A 227 -0.44 24.54 -7.93
N TYR A 228 -0.37 25.58 -7.10
CA TYR A 228 -0.55 26.95 -7.57
C TYR A 228 0.52 27.34 -8.60
N ASP A 229 1.77 26.98 -8.32
CA ASP A 229 2.89 27.21 -9.24
C ASP A 229 2.69 26.46 -10.58
N ILE A 230 2.27 25.19 -10.53
CA ILE A 230 1.88 24.41 -11.71
C ILE A 230 0.80 25.14 -12.51
N ILE A 231 -0.31 25.57 -11.88
CA ILE A 231 -1.41 26.26 -12.58
C ILE A 231 -0.88 27.49 -13.36
N LYS A 232 0.08 28.23 -12.79
CA LYS A 232 0.59 29.47 -13.38
C LYS A 232 1.71 29.24 -14.39
N ASN A 233 2.53 28.19 -14.25
CA ASN A 233 3.79 28.05 -14.97
C ASN A 233 3.97 26.72 -15.73
N TYR A 234 2.97 25.82 -15.77
CA TYR A 234 3.12 24.49 -16.42
C TYR A 234 3.53 24.54 -17.90
N ASN A 235 3.16 25.61 -18.62
CA ASN A 235 3.51 25.78 -20.04
C ASN A 235 4.99 26.11 -20.27
N ASP A 236 5.65 26.66 -19.26
CA ASP A 236 6.94 27.31 -19.39
C ASP A 236 8.03 26.64 -18.56
N VAL A 237 7.67 25.91 -17.50
CA VAL A 237 8.59 25.34 -16.52
C VAL A 237 8.30 23.85 -16.34
N SER A 238 9.34 23.03 -16.21
CA SER A 238 9.20 21.60 -15.99
C SER A 238 8.61 21.29 -14.61
N LEU A 239 7.89 20.17 -14.48
CA LEU A 239 7.38 19.72 -13.18
C LEU A 239 8.50 19.61 -12.14
N ASN A 240 9.65 19.04 -12.54
CA ASN A 240 10.78 18.84 -11.65
C ASN A 240 11.35 20.18 -11.15
N ASP A 241 11.46 21.19 -12.01
CA ASP A 241 11.91 22.53 -11.61
C ASP A 241 10.90 23.23 -10.69
N ILE A 242 9.60 23.10 -10.97
CA ILE A 242 8.54 23.65 -10.11
C ILE A 242 8.59 23.02 -8.72
N ILE A 243 8.73 21.70 -8.63
CA ILE A 243 8.85 20.99 -7.35
C ILE A 243 10.14 21.43 -6.63
N ALA A 244 11.28 21.37 -7.32
CA ALA A 244 12.58 21.66 -6.73
C ALA A 244 12.68 23.11 -6.21
N ARG A 245 12.17 24.10 -6.96
CA ARG A 245 12.23 25.51 -6.54
C ARG A 245 11.35 25.80 -5.33
N GLN A 246 10.18 25.18 -5.22
CA GLN A 246 9.30 25.33 -4.05
C GLN A 246 9.90 24.68 -2.80
N LEU A 247 10.54 23.51 -2.96
CA LEU A 247 11.22 22.83 -1.85
C LEU A 247 12.46 23.57 -1.39
N LEU A 248 13.27 24.13 -2.30
CA LEU A 248 14.42 24.95 -1.92
C LEU A 248 14.01 26.21 -1.15
N LEU A 249 12.93 26.88 -1.56
CA LEU A 249 12.38 28.03 -0.82
C LEU A 249 11.84 27.65 0.56
N SER A 250 11.41 26.40 0.75
CA SER A 250 10.85 25.94 2.02
C SER A 250 11.89 25.68 3.11
N GLY A 251 13.15 25.41 2.73
CA GLY A 251 14.22 25.04 3.68
C GLY A 251 13.93 23.77 4.49
N LEU A 252 13.01 22.92 4.01
CA LEU A 252 12.62 21.68 4.68
C LEU A 252 13.76 20.65 4.68
N SER A 253 13.84 19.84 5.74
CA SER A 253 14.78 18.72 5.84
C SER A 253 14.53 17.66 4.77
N GLN A 254 15.58 16.92 4.38
CA GLN A 254 15.51 15.93 3.30
C GLN A 254 14.40 14.88 3.48
N SER A 255 14.15 14.39 4.70
CA SER A 255 13.05 13.44 4.97
C SER A 255 11.66 14.00 4.64
N ASN A 256 11.47 15.32 4.76
CA ASN A 256 10.21 16.01 4.46
C ASN A 256 10.09 16.40 2.97
N THR A 257 11.13 16.20 2.16
CA THR A 257 11.13 16.55 0.72
C THR A 257 11.09 15.33 -0.20
N VAL A 258 11.41 14.12 0.28
CA VAL A 258 11.45 12.88 -0.53
C VAL A 258 10.10 12.59 -1.20
N ASP A 259 8.99 12.65 -0.46
CA ASP A 259 7.63 12.36 -0.99
C ASP A 259 7.21 13.31 -2.15
N PHE A 260 7.88 14.47 -2.29
CA PHE A 260 7.62 15.38 -3.41
C PHE A 260 8.33 14.99 -4.70
N PHE A 261 9.35 14.11 -4.66
CA PHE A 261 10.06 13.62 -5.84
C PHE A 261 9.77 12.16 -6.16
N VAL A 262 9.24 11.40 -5.20
CA VAL A 262 8.84 10.00 -5.33
C VAL A 262 7.60 9.74 -4.47
N GLY A 263 6.84 8.68 -4.75
CA GLY A 263 5.67 8.31 -3.92
C GLY A 263 4.38 9.04 -4.27
N ALA A 264 3.43 9.06 -3.34
CA ALA A 264 2.04 9.44 -3.58
C ALA A 264 1.89 10.91 -3.98
N ARG A 265 2.64 11.81 -3.33
CA ARG A 265 2.55 13.25 -3.59
C ARG A 265 3.21 13.62 -4.91
N TYR A 266 4.33 12.99 -5.28
CA TYR A 266 4.89 13.15 -6.62
C TYR A 266 3.93 12.66 -7.70
N LYS A 267 3.32 11.48 -7.53
CA LYS A 267 2.32 10.94 -8.47
C LYS A 267 1.16 11.90 -8.64
N PHE A 268 0.59 12.39 -7.54
CA PHE A 268 -0.49 13.38 -7.55
C PHE A 268 -0.09 14.68 -8.28
N LEU A 269 1.08 15.24 -7.98
CA LEU A 269 1.57 16.47 -8.61
C LEU A 269 1.87 16.26 -10.11
N SER A 270 2.35 15.08 -10.49
CA SER A 270 2.58 14.69 -11.88
C SER A 270 1.29 14.57 -12.67
N GLU A 271 0.30 13.89 -12.11
CA GLU A 271 -1.05 13.82 -12.69
C GLU A 271 -1.68 15.20 -12.81
N PHE A 272 -1.60 16.02 -11.76
CA PHE A 272 -2.10 17.40 -11.77
C PHE A 272 -1.42 18.26 -12.84
N TYR A 273 -0.09 18.19 -12.96
CA TYR A 273 0.68 18.88 -14.00
C TYR A 273 0.27 18.44 -15.41
N ASN A 274 0.10 17.14 -15.63
CA ASN A 274 -0.35 16.60 -16.91
C ASN A 274 -1.77 17.05 -17.26
N LYS A 275 -2.70 17.03 -16.28
CA LYS A 275 -4.07 17.56 -16.46
C LYS A 275 -4.07 19.04 -16.82
N CYS A 276 -3.21 19.86 -16.18
CA CYS A 276 -3.01 21.26 -16.57
C CYS A 276 -2.48 21.39 -18.00
N LYS A 277 -1.46 20.62 -18.37
CA LYS A 277 -0.83 20.63 -19.70
C LYS A 277 -1.77 20.21 -20.83
N ASN A 278 -2.65 19.24 -20.54
CA ASN A 278 -3.63 18.73 -21.50
C ASN A 278 -4.92 19.56 -21.56
N ASN A 279 -5.01 20.68 -20.83
CA ASN A 279 -6.22 21.51 -20.72
C ASN A 279 -7.45 20.71 -20.24
N GLU A 280 -7.27 19.64 -19.47
CA GLU A 280 -8.37 18.80 -19.00
C GLU A 280 -9.27 19.53 -17.99
N PHE A 281 -8.73 20.56 -17.32
CA PHE A 281 -9.50 21.46 -16.46
C PHE A 281 -10.22 22.60 -17.21
N ASN A 282 -10.16 22.64 -18.55
CA ASN A 282 -10.87 23.61 -19.40
C ASN A 282 -12.12 23.02 -20.09
N ILE A 283 -12.40 21.71 -19.91
CA ILE A 283 -13.64 21.10 -20.41
C ILE A 283 -14.79 21.52 -19.49
N SER A 284 -15.51 22.54 -19.92
CA SER A 284 -16.68 23.09 -19.25
C SER A 284 -17.84 22.09 -19.28
N SER A 285 -18.00 21.33 -18.22
CA SER A 285 -19.31 20.87 -17.79
C SER A 285 -19.34 20.92 -16.27
N LEU A 286 -19.86 22.01 -15.70
CA LEU A 286 -20.48 22.01 -14.38
C LEU A 286 -21.17 23.35 -14.16
N ASN A 287 -22.50 23.31 -14.26
CA ASN A 287 -23.37 24.26 -13.58
C ASN A 287 -23.25 23.98 -12.08
N SER A 288 -22.48 24.77 -11.35
CA SER A 288 -22.64 24.92 -9.91
C SER A 288 -22.21 26.33 -9.49
N ASN A 289 -23.18 27.13 -9.08
CA ASN A 289 -22.99 28.41 -8.42
C ASN A 289 -22.37 28.17 -7.03
N ASN A 290 -21.06 27.95 -6.96
CA ASN A 290 -20.33 28.03 -5.69
C ASN A 290 -19.79 29.44 -5.54
N THR A 291 -20.65 30.33 -5.04
CA THR A 291 -20.23 31.58 -4.41
C THR A 291 -19.46 31.26 -3.14
N VAL A 292 -18.32 31.93 -2.94
CA VAL A 292 -17.60 32.00 -1.66
C VAL A 292 -18.62 32.23 -0.55
N ILE A 293 -18.77 31.26 0.36
CA ILE A 293 -19.73 31.35 1.46
C ILE A 293 -19.16 32.36 2.47
N PRO A 294 -19.80 33.52 2.69
CA PRO A 294 -19.37 34.44 3.73
C PRO A 294 -19.57 33.77 5.09
N CYS A 295 -18.61 33.96 6.00
CA CYS A 295 -18.72 33.46 7.37
C CYS A 295 -20.02 33.95 8.03
N GLY A 296 -21.00 33.05 8.16
CA GLY A 296 -22.23 33.29 8.91
C GLY A 296 -23.53 33.05 8.14
N SER A 297 -23.80 31.82 7.67
CA SER A 297 -25.19 31.40 7.41
C SER A 297 -25.37 29.88 7.38
N ALA A 298 -25.43 29.24 8.56
CA ALA A 298 -26.02 27.91 8.68
C ALA A 298 -26.54 27.66 10.10
N ILE A 299 -27.68 28.26 10.45
CA ILE A 299 -28.51 27.77 11.56
C ILE A 299 -29.95 27.67 11.05
N ASN A 300 -30.48 26.45 11.17
CA ASN A 300 -31.87 25.98 10.97
C ASN A 300 -32.15 25.28 9.63
N ASN A 301 -31.97 23.95 9.63
CA ASN A 301 -33.09 23.00 9.46
C ASN A 301 -32.52 21.59 9.28
N LEU A 302 -32.62 20.75 10.32
CA LEU A 302 -32.67 19.29 10.24
C LEU A 302 -33.00 18.74 11.64
N LYS A 303 -34.23 18.98 12.06
CA LYS A 303 -34.93 18.13 13.02
C LYS A 303 -36.19 17.66 12.34
N ASN A 304 -36.19 16.40 11.89
CA ASN A 304 -37.22 15.43 12.26
C ASN A 304 -37.16 14.17 11.37
N ASN A 305 -37.37 13.06 12.07
CA ASN A 305 -37.79 11.74 11.59
C ASN A 305 -36.70 10.84 11.03
N PHE A 306 -36.30 9.83 11.81
CA PHE A 306 -36.55 8.42 11.47
C PHE A 306 -36.59 7.58 12.75
N LEU A 307 -37.70 6.87 12.94
CA LEU A 307 -37.94 5.89 14.00
C LEU A 307 -38.79 4.77 13.37
N ASN A 308 -38.40 3.52 13.65
CA ASN A 308 -39.04 2.23 13.32
C ASN A 308 -38.86 1.77 11.84
N THR A 309 -38.61 0.50 11.49
CA THR A 309 -38.90 -0.79 12.16
C THR A 309 -38.05 -1.90 11.54
N PHE A 310 -37.59 -2.87 12.35
CA PHE A 310 -37.07 -4.17 11.94
C PHE A 310 -38.21 -5.16 11.64
N TYR A 311 -38.06 -5.99 10.61
CA TYR A 311 -38.60 -7.36 10.58
C TYR A 311 -37.69 -8.28 9.78
N THR A 312 -37.29 -9.38 10.41
CA THR A 312 -36.58 -10.54 9.86
C THR A 312 -37.57 -11.60 9.38
N THR A 313 -37.19 -12.37 8.35
CA THR A 313 -37.67 -13.74 8.16
C THR A 313 -36.51 -14.63 7.72
N THR A 314 -36.16 -15.58 8.58
CA THR A 314 -35.24 -16.70 8.34
C THR A 314 -36.01 -17.89 7.78
N THR A 315 -35.42 -18.62 6.83
CA THR A 315 -35.80 -20.01 6.52
C THR A 315 -34.55 -20.88 6.48
N ASP A 316 -34.60 -21.96 7.27
CA ASP A 316 -33.61 -23.02 7.46
C ASP A 316 -33.28 -23.78 6.16
N PHE A 317 -32.00 -24.16 6.00
CA PHE A 317 -31.64 -25.47 5.45
C PHE A 317 -30.38 -26.02 6.12
N SER A 318 -30.52 -27.25 6.62
CA SER A 318 -29.56 -28.04 7.37
C SER A 318 -28.67 -28.93 6.48
N ASP A 319 -27.41 -29.04 6.88
CA ASP A 319 -26.50 -30.20 6.82
C ASP A 319 -26.28 -30.94 5.49
N ILE A 320 -25.08 -30.74 4.90
CA ILE A 320 -24.25 -31.83 4.36
C ILE A 320 -22.79 -31.57 4.76
N LYS A 321 -22.30 -32.28 5.78
CA LYS A 321 -20.86 -32.43 6.06
C LYS A 321 -20.32 -33.59 5.23
N THR A 322 -19.50 -33.29 4.23
CA THR A 322 -18.61 -34.28 3.61
C THR A 322 -17.17 -34.02 4.05
N ASN A 323 -16.64 -34.97 4.81
CA ASN A 323 -15.24 -35.07 5.20
C ASN A 323 -14.35 -35.20 3.94
N PHE A 324 -13.49 -34.22 3.71
CA PHE A 324 -12.28 -34.41 2.90
C PHE A 324 -11.06 -34.36 3.84
N ASN A 325 -10.38 -35.50 3.94
CA ASN A 325 -9.04 -35.57 4.50
C ASN A 325 -8.09 -34.85 3.55
N LEU A 326 -7.80 -33.58 3.81
CA LEU A 326 -6.71 -32.84 3.17
C LEU A 326 -5.41 -33.14 3.92
N THR A 327 -4.47 -33.78 3.24
CA THR A 327 -3.06 -33.73 3.63
C THR A 327 -2.62 -32.26 3.53
N ASN A 328 -2.38 -31.66 4.68
CA ASN A 328 -2.21 -30.23 4.92
C ASN A 328 -0.82 -29.76 4.42
N ASN A 329 -0.71 -29.38 3.13
CA ASN A 329 0.56 -28.98 2.51
C ASN A 329 0.60 -27.51 2.02
N GLY A 330 -0.29 -26.63 2.51
CA GLY A 330 -0.26 -25.19 2.26
C GLY A 330 -1.60 -24.52 2.60
N SER A 331 -1.57 -23.25 3.03
CA SER A 331 -2.76 -22.40 3.29
C SER A 331 -3.48 -21.95 2.02
N TYR A 332 -2.83 -22.09 0.87
CA TYR A 332 -3.35 -21.72 -0.45
C TYR A 332 -4.42 -22.70 -0.95
N ILE A 333 -5.47 -22.16 -1.57
CA ILE A 333 -6.56 -22.93 -2.16
C ILE A 333 -6.24 -23.19 -3.62
N LYS A 334 -6.15 -24.47 -4.00
CA LYS A 334 -5.79 -24.88 -5.37
C LYS A 334 -7.00 -25.36 -6.12
N ASN A 335 -7.11 -24.97 -7.39
CA ASN A 335 -8.14 -25.53 -8.26
C ASN A 335 -7.86 -27.03 -8.46
N THR A 336 -8.90 -27.84 -8.43
CA THR A 336 -8.79 -29.30 -8.62
C THR A 336 -9.04 -29.72 -10.06
N VAL A 337 -9.53 -28.81 -10.91
CA VAL A 337 -9.84 -29.06 -12.31
C VAL A 337 -8.79 -28.41 -13.21
N VAL A 338 -7.95 -29.24 -13.82
CA VAL A 338 -6.95 -28.83 -14.80
C VAL A 338 -7.63 -28.53 -16.14
N PRO A 339 -7.39 -27.37 -16.79
CA PRO A 339 -7.99 -27.07 -18.08
C PRO A 339 -7.44 -28.00 -19.17
N LYS A 340 -8.32 -28.43 -20.09
CA LYS A 340 -7.92 -29.04 -21.38
C LYS A 340 -8.12 -28.09 -22.55
N PHE A 341 -8.98 -27.08 -22.37
CA PHE A 341 -9.24 -26.07 -23.37
C PHE A 341 -9.45 -24.69 -22.74
N LEU A 342 -8.75 -23.68 -23.25
CA LEU A 342 -8.88 -22.29 -22.81
C LEU A 342 -9.55 -21.40 -23.88
N TYR A 343 -10.51 -20.62 -23.43
CA TYR A 343 -11.09 -19.52 -24.18
C TYR A 343 -10.33 -18.25 -23.79
N VAL A 344 -9.48 -17.78 -24.70
CA VAL A 344 -8.53 -16.71 -24.42
C VAL A 344 -9.13 -15.39 -24.87
N ILE A 345 -9.19 -14.40 -23.98
CA ILE A 345 -9.68 -13.05 -24.30
C ILE A 345 -8.68 -12.00 -23.81
N SER A 346 -8.50 -10.93 -24.60
CA SER A 346 -7.66 -9.80 -24.21
C SER A 346 -8.48 -8.78 -23.42
N GLU A 347 -7.87 -8.17 -22.40
CA GLU A 347 -8.49 -7.08 -21.64
C GLU A 347 -8.94 -5.91 -22.51
N ASN A 348 -8.21 -5.64 -23.60
CA ASN A 348 -8.50 -4.56 -24.55
C ASN A 348 -9.78 -4.80 -25.35
N ASN A 349 -10.31 -6.01 -25.34
CA ASN A 349 -11.54 -6.38 -26.02
C ASN A 349 -12.78 -6.25 -25.11
N MET A 350 -12.63 -5.71 -23.90
CA MET A 350 -13.67 -5.60 -22.89
C MET A 350 -13.71 -4.19 -22.30
N THR A 351 -14.90 -3.67 -22.08
CA THR A 351 -15.12 -2.53 -21.18
C THR A 351 -14.84 -2.93 -19.73
N LYS A 352 -14.65 -1.96 -18.82
CA LYS A 352 -14.45 -2.23 -17.39
C LYS A 352 -15.58 -3.07 -16.76
N ALA A 353 -16.83 -2.79 -17.15
CA ALA A 353 -17.98 -3.57 -16.70
C ALA A 353 -17.93 -5.03 -17.22
N GLU A 354 -17.56 -5.23 -18.48
CA GLU A 354 -17.38 -6.55 -19.07
C GLU A 354 -16.17 -7.30 -18.47
N GLN A 355 -15.11 -6.60 -18.09
CA GLN A 355 -13.96 -7.19 -17.40
C GLN A 355 -14.40 -7.84 -16.07
N THR A 356 -15.17 -7.14 -15.23
CA THR A 356 -15.70 -7.72 -13.98
C THR A 356 -16.62 -8.92 -14.25
N MET A 357 -17.50 -8.82 -15.25
CA MET A 357 -18.37 -9.93 -15.66
C MET A 357 -17.56 -11.17 -16.05
N ILE A 358 -16.56 -11.00 -16.92
CA ILE A 358 -15.78 -12.12 -17.46
C ILE A 358 -14.83 -12.71 -16.42
N VAL A 359 -14.23 -11.89 -15.56
CA VAL A 359 -13.32 -12.41 -14.53
C VAL A 359 -14.06 -13.15 -13.42
N THR A 360 -15.27 -12.71 -13.06
CA THR A 360 -16.09 -13.45 -12.11
C THR A 360 -16.61 -14.75 -12.72
N LEU A 361 -16.97 -14.72 -14.01
CA LEU A 361 -17.28 -15.93 -14.78
C LEU A 361 -16.08 -16.88 -14.85
N GLN A 362 -14.86 -16.37 -15.05
CA GLN A 362 -13.63 -17.18 -15.05
C GLN A 362 -13.48 -17.94 -13.73
N GLY A 363 -13.55 -17.23 -12.60
CA GLY A 363 -13.45 -17.84 -11.26
C GLY A 363 -14.57 -18.85 -10.98
N LEU A 364 -15.79 -18.58 -11.44
CA LEU A 364 -16.94 -19.47 -11.29
C LEU A 364 -16.76 -20.79 -12.07
N ILE A 365 -16.25 -20.72 -13.30
CA ILE A 365 -16.13 -21.88 -14.21
C ILE A 365 -14.89 -22.73 -13.90
N ALA A 366 -13.82 -22.12 -13.42
CA ALA A 366 -12.54 -22.79 -13.16
C ALA A 366 -12.66 -24.10 -12.36
N PRO A 367 -13.42 -24.19 -11.25
CA PRO A 367 -13.56 -25.45 -10.50
C PRO A 367 -14.63 -26.41 -11.06
N GLN A 368 -15.33 -26.04 -12.14
CA GLN A 368 -16.50 -26.80 -12.65
C GLN A 368 -16.27 -27.46 -14.01
N SER A 369 -15.27 -27.00 -14.78
CA SER A 369 -15.12 -27.37 -16.18
C SER A 369 -13.66 -27.44 -16.62
N GLU A 370 -13.33 -28.42 -17.47
CA GLU A 370 -12.03 -28.49 -18.17
C GLU A 370 -11.94 -27.49 -19.35
N ASN A 371 -13.07 -26.88 -19.72
CA ASN A 371 -13.14 -25.73 -20.62
C ASN A 371 -13.20 -24.46 -19.77
N GLN A 372 -12.13 -23.67 -19.73
CA GLN A 372 -12.00 -22.51 -18.85
C GLN A 372 -11.70 -21.23 -19.64
N ILE A 373 -11.74 -20.09 -18.95
CA ILE A 373 -11.42 -18.77 -19.51
C ILE A 373 -9.98 -18.42 -19.10
N TYR A 374 -9.23 -17.79 -20.00
CA TYR A 374 -7.91 -17.24 -19.73
C TYR A 374 -7.85 -15.82 -20.27
N ILE A 375 -7.35 -14.89 -19.47
CA ILE A 375 -7.33 -13.46 -19.77
C ILE A 375 -5.89 -13.03 -20.04
N LEU A 376 -5.70 -12.30 -21.14
CA LEU A 376 -4.43 -11.65 -21.46
C LEU A 376 -4.53 -10.15 -21.16
N SER A 377 -3.55 -9.63 -20.43
CA SER A 377 -3.33 -8.19 -20.26
C SER A 377 -2.09 -7.80 -21.07
N PRO A 378 -2.19 -6.94 -22.10
CA PRO A 378 -1.03 -6.45 -22.82
C PRO A 378 -0.03 -5.66 -21.97
N SER A 379 -0.45 -5.17 -20.81
CA SER A 379 0.45 -4.56 -19.82
C SER A 379 1.29 -5.58 -19.03
N GLU A 380 0.87 -6.84 -19.01
CA GLU A 380 1.54 -7.96 -18.34
C GLU A 380 1.88 -9.07 -19.35
N PRO A 381 2.92 -8.87 -20.19
CA PRO A 381 3.20 -9.71 -21.36
C PRO A 381 3.50 -11.18 -21.03
N ASP A 382 3.98 -11.49 -19.83
CA ASP A 382 4.36 -12.86 -19.46
C ASP A 382 3.17 -13.82 -19.41
N TYR A 383 1.92 -13.34 -19.26
CA TYR A 383 0.75 -14.21 -19.34
C TYR A 383 0.58 -14.88 -20.71
N GLU A 384 1.13 -14.30 -21.79
CA GLU A 384 1.19 -14.96 -23.09
C GLU A 384 2.23 -16.09 -23.11
N VAL A 385 3.33 -15.93 -22.38
CA VAL A 385 4.36 -16.97 -22.21
C VAL A 385 3.75 -18.17 -21.47
N TRP A 386 3.02 -17.92 -20.38
CA TRP A 386 2.37 -18.99 -19.62
C TRP A 386 1.30 -19.70 -20.45
N LEU A 387 0.50 -18.97 -21.23
CA LEU A 387 -0.48 -19.58 -22.12
C LEU A 387 0.19 -20.51 -23.16
N LYS A 388 1.33 -20.09 -23.73
CA LYS A 388 2.11 -20.93 -24.66
C LYS A 388 2.68 -22.15 -23.97
N ASP A 389 3.23 -21.98 -22.76
CA ASP A 389 3.76 -23.08 -21.95
C ASP A 389 2.67 -24.12 -21.62
N LEU A 390 1.48 -23.68 -21.22
CA LEU A 390 0.34 -24.57 -20.98
C LEU A 390 -0.02 -25.39 -22.23
N LYS A 391 0.05 -24.77 -23.41
CA LYS A 391 -0.20 -25.46 -24.68
C LYS A 391 0.88 -26.48 -25.03
N GLU A 392 2.14 -26.09 -24.90
CA GLU A 392 3.27 -26.88 -25.36
C GLU A 392 3.60 -28.04 -24.40
N ASN A 393 3.50 -27.79 -23.10
CA ASN A 393 4.01 -28.71 -22.07
C ASN A 393 2.92 -29.34 -21.20
N TYR A 394 1.68 -28.82 -21.23
CA TYR A 394 0.60 -29.28 -20.36
C TYR A 394 -0.67 -29.72 -21.12
N ASN A 395 -0.56 -29.96 -22.43
CA ASN A 395 -1.64 -30.47 -23.29
C ASN A 395 -2.92 -29.61 -23.29
N VAL A 396 -2.78 -28.29 -23.14
CA VAL A 396 -3.92 -27.35 -23.15
C VAL A 396 -4.12 -26.77 -24.54
N ASN A 397 -5.30 -26.99 -25.14
CA ASN A 397 -5.66 -26.29 -26.38
C ASN A 397 -6.27 -24.93 -26.05
N TYR A 398 -6.23 -23.98 -26.98
CA TYR A 398 -6.93 -22.71 -26.79
C TYR A 398 -7.44 -22.10 -28.09
N LYS A 399 -8.43 -21.21 -27.96
CA LYS A 399 -8.83 -20.31 -29.04
C LYS A 399 -9.04 -18.90 -28.51
N ILE A 400 -8.75 -17.91 -29.36
CA ILE A 400 -8.93 -16.50 -29.05
C ILE A 400 -10.39 -16.10 -29.30
N ILE A 401 -10.95 -15.34 -28.37
CA ILE A 401 -12.28 -14.75 -28.39
C ILE A 401 -12.14 -13.24 -28.25
N ASN A 402 -12.90 -12.50 -29.07
CA ASN A 402 -12.87 -11.04 -29.06
C ASN A 402 -14.14 -10.40 -28.49
N ASP A 403 -15.21 -11.18 -28.36
CA ASP A 403 -16.49 -10.70 -27.83
C ASP A 403 -16.75 -11.39 -26.48
N PRO A 404 -16.76 -10.64 -25.36
CA PRO A 404 -17.01 -11.21 -24.04
C PRO A 404 -18.38 -11.89 -23.94
N TRP A 405 -19.38 -11.42 -24.68
CA TRP A 405 -20.74 -11.97 -24.61
C TRP A 405 -20.85 -13.37 -25.22
N ILE A 406 -19.93 -13.76 -26.12
CA ILE A 406 -19.80 -15.15 -26.60
C ILE A 406 -19.37 -16.08 -25.45
N LEU A 407 -18.51 -15.60 -24.54
CA LEU A 407 -18.11 -16.37 -23.37
C LEU A 407 -19.29 -16.53 -22.41
N LEU A 408 -20.03 -15.45 -22.16
CA LEU A 408 -21.24 -15.50 -21.35
C LEU A 408 -22.24 -16.51 -21.93
N ASP A 409 -22.61 -16.39 -23.21
CA ASP A 409 -23.59 -17.29 -23.84
C ASP A 409 -23.15 -18.76 -23.77
N LYS A 410 -21.84 -19.00 -23.90
CA LYS A 410 -21.27 -20.33 -23.78
C LYS A 410 -21.42 -20.91 -22.37
N PHE A 411 -21.21 -20.11 -21.33
CA PHE A 411 -21.08 -20.57 -19.94
C PHE A 411 -22.28 -20.23 -19.05
N LYS A 412 -23.31 -19.55 -19.57
CA LYS A 412 -24.48 -19.11 -18.79
C LYS A 412 -25.24 -20.22 -18.06
N ASN A 413 -25.14 -21.47 -18.51
CA ASN A 413 -25.77 -22.61 -17.84
C ASN A 413 -25.14 -22.95 -16.48
N TYR A 414 -23.98 -22.37 -16.15
CA TYR A 414 -23.35 -22.49 -14.83
C TYR A 414 -23.69 -21.31 -13.90
N ILE A 415 -24.50 -20.35 -14.37
CA ILE A 415 -24.80 -19.10 -13.67
C ILE A 415 -26.21 -19.19 -13.10
N ASP A 416 -26.32 -19.21 -11.77
CA ASP A 416 -27.61 -19.24 -11.07
C ASP A 416 -28.22 -17.83 -10.94
N GLY A 417 -27.40 -16.78 -11.06
CA GLY A 417 -27.84 -15.38 -11.04
C GLY A 417 -26.69 -14.39 -11.09
N TYR A 418 -26.96 -13.13 -10.74
CA TYR A 418 -25.96 -12.08 -10.65
C TYR A 418 -26.09 -11.22 -9.38
N ALA A 419 -24.97 -10.67 -8.92
CA ALA A 419 -24.92 -9.64 -7.88
C ALA A 419 -24.66 -8.28 -8.54
N LEU A 420 -25.55 -7.32 -8.30
CA LEU A 420 -25.48 -6.00 -8.94
C LEU A 420 -24.58 -5.05 -8.12
N TYR A 421 -23.71 -4.30 -8.79
CA TYR A 421 -22.85 -3.30 -8.15
C TYR A 421 -22.80 -1.99 -8.95
N SER A 422 -22.22 -0.95 -8.35
CA SER A 422 -22.06 0.37 -9.00
C SER A 422 -20.63 0.87 -8.88
N ASN A 423 -20.04 1.24 -10.01
CA ASN A 423 -18.72 1.89 -10.07
C ASN A 423 -18.63 3.22 -9.31
N VAL A 424 -19.76 3.84 -8.94
CA VAL A 424 -19.78 5.09 -8.16
C VAL A 424 -19.53 4.84 -6.67
N LYS A 425 -19.82 3.62 -6.19
CA LYS A 425 -19.69 3.23 -4.79
C LYS A 425 -18.59 2.19 -4.67
N ALA A 426 -17.38 2.66 -4.34
CA ALA A 426 -16.16 1.85 -4.35
C ALA A 426 -16.35 0.45 -3.71
N PRO A 427 -16.85 0.29 -2.47
CA PRO A 427 -16.93 -1.04 -1.86
C PRO A 427 -17.86 -2.04 -2.56
N SER A 428 -18.83 -1.56 -3.35
CA SER A 428 -19.91 -2.40 -3.89
C SER A 428 -19.40 -3.52 -4.81
N ILE A 429 -18.34 -3.28 -5.60
CA ILE A 429 -17.75 -4.31 -6.48
C ILE A 429 -17.16 -5.47 -5.69
N ASN A 430 -16.48 -5.17 -4.57
CA ASN A 430 -15.85 -6.18 -3.71
C ASN A 430 -16.92 -6.99 -2.98
N ASN A 431 -17.98 -6.34 -2.51
CA ASN A 431 -19.12 -6.99 -1.88
C ASN A 431 -19.88 -7.90 -2.86
N ALA A 432 -20.18 -7.41 -4.07
CA ALA A 432 -20.85 -8.18 -5.11
C ALA A 432 -20.02 -9.39 -5.56
N CYS A 433 -18.70 -9.23 -5.72
CA CYS A 433 -17.82 -10.36 -6.04
C CYS A 433 -17.79 -11.38 -4.89
N THR A 434 -17.65 -10.94 -3.64
CA THR A 434 -17.67 -11.85 -2.48
C THR A 434 -18.97 -12.63 -2.43
N LEU A 435 -20.12 -11.97 -2.61
CA LEU A 435 -21.42 -12.62 -2.64
C LEU A 435 -21.54 -13.61 -3.81
N ALA A 436 -21.09 -13.22 -5.00
CA ALA A 436 -21.15 -14.04 -6.20
C ALA A 436 -20.42 -15.38 -6.02
N SER A 437 -19.30 -15.38 -5.28
CA SER A 437 -18.51 -16.58 -4.97
C SER A 437 -19.28 -17.67 -4.19
N LEU A 438 -20.32 -17.28 -3.45
CA LEU A 438 -21.13 -18.18 -2.63
C LEU A 438 -22.39 -18.70 -3.34
N ASN A 439 -22.80 -18.08 -4.45
CA ASN A 439 -24.13 -18.25 -5.03
C ASN A 439 -24.13 -18.72 -6.50
N ASN A 440 -23.01 -19.30 -6.97
CA ASN A 440 -22.80 -19.64 -8.39
C ASN A 440 -23.20 -18.48 -9.33
N ALA A 441 -22.86 -17.26 -8.93
CA ALA A 441 -23.28 -16.04 -9.60
C ALA A 441 -22.09 -15.29 -10.18
N ILE A 442 -22.37 -14.25 -10.96
CA ILE A 442 -21.39 -13.30 -11.48
C ILE A 442 -21.67 -11.90 -10.94
N ALA A 443 -20.63 -11.07 -10.79
CA ALA A 443 -20.80 -9.68 -10.37
C ALA A 443 -20.95 -8.78 -11.61
N ILE A 444 -21.95 -7.89 -11.58
CA ILE A 444 -22.38 -7.12 -12.75
C ILE A 444 -22.54 -5.65 -12.39
N ASP A 445 -21.91 -4.80 -13.19
CA ASP A 445 -22.09 -3.36 -13.08
C ASP A 445 -23.47 -2.96 -13.62
N GLU A 446 -24.11 -2.00 -12.96
CA GLU A 446 -25.44 -1.53 -13.33
C GLU A 446 -25.54 -1.05 -14.78
N SER A 447 -24.46 -0.58 -15.40
CA SER A 447 -24.48 -0.13 -16.80
C SER A 447 -24.74 -1.25 -17.82
N ILE A 448 -24.47 -2.51 -17.49
CA ILE A 448 -24.61 -3.65 -18.40
C ILE A 448 -25.71 -4.64 -18.00
N GLU A 449 -26.44 -4.40 -16.90
CA GLU A 449 -27.53 -5.27 -16.42
C GLU A 449 -28.61 -5.50 -17.48
N SER A 450 -29.02 -4.43 -18.18
CA SER A 450 -30.03 -4.56 -19.23
C SER A 450 -29.57 -5.45 -20.38
N ILE A 451 -28.28 -5.43 -20.73
CA ILE A 451 -27.68 -6.27 -21.76
C ILE A 451 -27.62 -7.71 -21.27
N LEU A 452 -27.16 -7.95 -20.04
CA LEU A 452 -27.13 -9.26 -19.39
C LEU A 452 -28.48 -9.96 -19.46
N ASN A 453 -29.56 -9.25 -19.15
CA ASN A 453 -30.92 -9.77 -19.19
C ASN A 453 -31.32 -10.30 -20.59
N THR A 454 -30.81 -9.69 -21.67
CA THR A 454 -31.06 -10.18 -23.04
C THR A 454 -30.38 -11.51 -23.35
N TYR A 455 -29.33 -11.89 -22.60
CA TYR A 455 -28.64 -13.18 -22.72
C TYR A 455 -29.27 -14.29 -21.86
N GLY A 456 -30.31 -13.96 -21.07
CA GLY A 456 -31.10 -14.89 -20.28
C GLY A 456 -30.64 -15.06 -18.83
N VAL A 457 -29.69 -14.27 -18.36
CA VAL A 457 -29.28 -14.22 -16.94
C VAL A 457 -30.06 -13.09 -16.27
N THR A 458 -31.23 -13.42 -15.71
CA THR A 458 -32.20 -12.44 -15.19
C THR A 458 -32.45 -12.53 -13.68
N ASN A 459 -31.82 -13.49 -13.00
CA ASN A 459 -32.00 -13.70 -11.57
C ASN A 459 -31.04 -12.81 -10.78
N LEU A 460 -31.56 -11.69 -10.24
CA LEU A 460 -30.81 -10.84 -9.30
C LEU A 460 -30.73 -11.54 -7.94
N ILE A 461 -29.52 -11.89 -7.51
CA ILE A 461 -29.26 -12.52 -6.21
C ILE A 461 -29.33 -11.48 -5.09
N GLU A 462 -28.68 -10.33 -5.28
CA GLU A 462 -28.68 -9.21 -4.34
C GLU A 462 -28.24 -7.93 -5.04
N ASP A 463 -28.74 -6.81 -4.56
CA ASP A 463 -28.32 -5.48 -4.99
C ASP A 463 -27.27 -4.91 -4.01
N CYS A 464 -26.00 -4.96 -4.40
CA CYS A 464 -24.89 -4.51 -3.58
C CYS A 464 -24.54 -3.02 -3.78
N ARG A 465 -25.27 -2.25 -4.59
CA ARG A 465 -24.88 -0.87 -4.96
C ARG A 465 -24.72 0.06 -3.76
N GLU A 466 -25.57 -0.10 -2.74
CA GLU A 466 -25.57 0.74 -1.53
C GLU A 466 -24.85 0.09 -0.33
N THR A 467 -24.01 -0.93 -0.57
CA THR A 467 -23.28 -1.62 0.49
C THR A 467 -21.99 -0.89 0.88
N ASP A 468 -21.68 -0.87 2.18
CA ASP A 468 -20.45 -0.28 2.72
C ASP A 468 -19.28 -1.29 2.75
N LYS A 469 -18.08 -0.84 3.15
CA LYS A 469 -16.89 -1.69 3.23
C LYS A 469 -16.98 -2.85 4.24
N TYR A 470 -17.90 -2.80 5.19
CA TYR A 470 -18.09 -3.86 6.20
C TYR A 470 -19.13 -4.90 5.79
N TRP A 471 -19.97 -4.59 4.81
CA TRP A 471 -21.15 -5.38 4.49
C TRP A 471 -20.82 -6.85 4.21
N ALA A 472 -19.85 -7.16 3.34
CA ALA A 472 -19.52 -8.55 3.04
C ALA A 472 -18.98 -9.30 4.26
N TYR A 473 -18.13 -8.67 5.07
CA TYR A 473 -17.65 -9.30 6.31
C TYR A 473 -18.81 -9.60 7.26
N ASN A 474 -19.65 -8.59 7.55
CA ASN A 474 -20.75 -8.72 8.51
C ASN A 474 -21.82 -9.73 8.10
N ASN A 475 -22.08 -9.86 6.79
CA ASN A 475 -23.17 -10.69 6.30
C ASN A 475 -22.71 -12.04 5.74
N LEU A 476 -21.46 -12.16 5.25
CA LEU A 476 -21.03 -13.32 4.45
C LEU A 476 -19.86 -14.11 5.08
N TRP A 477 -19.07 -13.54 6.00
CA TRP A 477 -17.87 -14.18 6.56
C TRP A 477 -18.10 -15.61 7.05
N ASN A 478 -19.23 -15.86 7.71
CA ASN A 478 -19.58 -17.17 8.28
C ASN A 478 -20.54 -18.00 7.40
N LEU A 479 -20.77 -17.60 6.14
CA LEU A 479 -21.69 -18.27 5.21
C LEU A 479 -20.99 -19.17 4.18
N GLY A 480 -19.78 -19.64 4.51
CA GLY A 480 -19.01 -20.55 3.65
C GLY A 480 -17.88 -19.90 2.87
N LEU A 481 -17.51 -18.65 3.20
CA LEU A 481 -16.21 -18.12 2.81
C LEU A 481 -15.10 -18.89 3.52
N ASN A 482 -13.94 -19.02 2.87
CA ASN A 482 -12.75 -19.57 3.52
C ASN A 482 -12.13 -18.53 4.46
N HIS A 483 -11.43 -18.99 5.50
CA HIS A 483 -10.79 -18.12 6.50
C HIS A 483 -9.26 -18.17 6.44
N SER A 484 -8.68 -18.96 5.51
CA SER A 484 -7.24 -19.09 5.31
C SER A 484 -6.70 -18.11 4.26
N THR A 485 -7.55 -17.50 3.45
CA THR A 485 -7.17 -16.54 2.41
C THR A 485 -8.20 -15.43 2.30
N VAL A 486 -7.72 -14.19 2.30
CA VAL A 486 -8.53 -13.00 1.97
C VAL A 486 -7.89 -12.22 0.83
N ILE A 487 -8.71 -11.48 0.10
CA ILE A 487 -8.29 -10.67 -1.04
C ILE A 487 -8.40 -9.19 -0.65
N GLN A 488 -7.26 -8.51 -0.53
CA GLN A 488 -7.20 -7.07 -0.28
C GLN A 488 -7.00 -6.35 -1.61
N LEU A 489 -8.08 -5.84 -2.20
CA LEU A 489 -8.08 -5.38 -3.58
C LEU A 489 -8.79 -4.03 -3.76
N PRO A 490 -8.09 -2.98 -4.20
CA PRO A 490 -8.70 -1.69 -4.51
C PRO A 490 -9.90 -1.82 -5.45
N SER A 491 -10.91 -0.99 -5.24
CA SER A 491 -12.18 -1.09 -5.98
C SER A 491 -12.06 -0.67 -7.45
N ASP A 492 -10.98 0.00 -7.83
CA ASP A 492 -10.67 0.37 -9.22
C ASP A 492 -10.00 -0.77 -10.01
N LYS A 493 -9.71 -1.92 -9.37
CA LYS A 493 -9.28 -3.16 -10.02
C LYS A 493 -10.50 -3.94 -10.48
N PHE A 494 -10.86 -3.82 -11.75
CA PHE A 494 -12.04 -4.52 -12.31
C PHE A 494 -11.82 -6.00 -12.58
N MET A 495 -10.55 -6.43 -12.66
CA MET A 495 -10.20 -7.74 -13.22
C MET A 495 -9.22 -8.52 -12.35
N SER A 496 -8.03 -7.97 -12.12
CA SER A 496 -6.96 -8.67 -11.41
C SER A 496 -7.43 -9.28 -10.09
N LEU A 497 -6.95 -10.49 -9.82
CA LEU A 497 -7.15 -11.28 -8.60
C LEU A 497 -8.60 -11.71 -8.29
N ARG A 498 -9.61 -11.12 -8.93
CA ARG A 498 -11.03 -11.43 -8.70
C ARG A 498 -11.37 -12.86 -9.11
N ASP A 499 -10.75 -13.41 -10.15
CA ASP A 499 -10.98 -14.80 -10.57
C ASP A 499 -10.65 -15.77 -9.44
N TYR A 500 -9.51 -15.56 -8.78
CA TYR A 500 -9.12 -16.34 -7.61
C TYR A 500 -9.99 -16.06 -6.40
N GLY A 501 -10.38 -14.81 -6.15
CA GLY A 501 -11.31 -14.46 -5.06
C GLY A 501 -12.65 -15.20 -5.18
N ILE A 502 -13.23 -15.26 -6.38
CA ILE A 502 -14.43 -16.03 -6.67
C ILE A 502 -14.19 -17.53 -6.50
N PHE A 503 -13.17 -18.06 -7.16
CA PHE A 503 -12.85 -19.50 -7.13
C PHE A 503 -12.61 -20.02 -5.71
N SER A 504 -11.82 -19.29 -4.93
CA SER A 504 -11.42 -19.68 -3.58
C SER A 504 -12.50 -19.39 -2.52
N LYS A 505 -13.58 -18.68 -2.88
CA LYS A 505 -14.59 -18.17 -1.93
C LYS A 505 -13.94 -17.32 -0.83
N SER A 506 -13.04 -16.43 -1.23
CA SER A 506 -12.35 -15.53 -0.30
C SER A 506 -13.15 -14.25 -0.12
N LEU A 507 -13.10 -13.68 1.08
CA LEU A 507 -13.57 -12.31 1.30
C LEU A 507 -12.72 -11.36 0.46
N ILE A 508 -13.37 -10.57 -0.40
CA ILE A 508 -12.73 -9.47 -1.14
C ILE A 508 -13.11 -8.17 -0.43
N PHE A 509 -12.11 -7.42 0.00
CA PHE A 509 -12.31 -6.19 0.75
C PHE A 509 -11.24 -5.16 0.39
N TYR A 510 -11.50 -3.90 0.76
CA TYR A 510 -10.48 -2.87 0.72
C TYR A 510 -10.77 -1.78 1.73
N GLU A 511 -9.70 -1.23 2.30
CA GLU A 511 -9.71 -0.12 3.22
C GLU A 511 -8.64 0.85 2.72
N ASP A 512 -9.09 1.94 2.10
CA ASP A 512 -8.24 2.87 1.34
C ASP A 512 -7.53 3.88 2.24
N ASP A 513 -8.14 4.23 3.37
CA ASP A 513 -7.50 5.11 4.35
C ASP A 513 -6.39 4.33 5.09
N ILE A 514 -5.18 4.87 5.06
CA ILE A 514 -4.01 4.31 5.76
C ILE A 514 -4.25 4.35 7.27
N ASP A 515 -4.91 5.40 7.78
CA ASP A 515 -5.16 5.62 9.20
C ASP A 515 -6.35 4.81 9.74
N ASP A 516 -7.33 4.51 8.89
CA ASP A 516 -8.40 3.58 9.25
C ASP A 516 -7.89 2.15 9.05
N ILE A 517 -7.69 1.46 10.16
CA ILE A 517 -7.21 0.07 10.19
C ILE A 517 -8.31 -0.90 10.63
N SER A 518 -9.51 -0.39 10.89
CA SER A 518 -10.53 -1.12 11.66
C SER A 518 -11.09 -2.32 10.90
N LEU A 519 -11.27 -2.22 9.58
CA LEU A 519 -11.70 -3.37 8.78
C LEU A 519 -10.57 -4.40 8.64
N ARG A 520 -9.32 -3.94 8.43
CA ARG A 520 -8.15 -4.83 8.35
C ARG A 520 -7.94 -5.59 9.65
N GLU A 521 -7.94 -4.92 10.81
CA GLU A 521 -7.80 -5.57 12.11
C GLU A 521 -8.94 -6.56 12.38
N LEU A 522 -10.18 -6.18 12.04
CA LEU A 522 -11.35 -7.04 12.20
C LEU A 522 -11.23 -8.34 11.37
N ILE A 523 -10.80 -8.22 10.12
CA ILE A 523 -10.63 -9.38 9.23
C ILE A 523 -9.43 -10.23 9.68
N PHE A 524 -8.25 -9.63 9.85
CA PHE A 524 -7.01 -10.37 10.12
C PHE A 524 -7.03 -11.07 11.48
N SER A 525 -7.68 -10.47 12.49
CA SER A 525 -7.90 -11.13 13.78
C SER A 525 -8.84 -12.33 13.72
N SER A 526 -9.64 -12.43 12.67
CA SER A 526 -10.66 -13.47 12.47
C SER A 526 -10.22 -14.56 11.48
N MET A 527 -9.03 -14.42 10.88
CA MET A 527 -8.46 -15.42 9.97
C MET A 527 -7.88 -16.62 10.71
N ASP A 528 -7.78 -17.74 10.00
CA ASP A 528 -7.13 -18.95 10.50
C ASP A 528 -5.63 -18.72 10.74
N ASP A 529 -5.06 -19.48 11.68
CA ASP A 529 -3.61 -19.46 11.91
C ASP A 529 -2.82 -19.89 10.67
N GLY A 530 -1.92 -19.03 10.22
CA GLY A 530 -1.20 -19.22 8.95
C GLY A 530 -2.02 -18.84 7.72
N GLY A 531 -3.14 -18.12 7.89
CA GLY A 531 -3.83 -17.47 6.80
C GLY A 531 -3.00 -16.38 6.13
N GLN A 532 -3.42 -15.99 4.92
CA GLN A 532 -2.63 -15.14 4.03
C GLN A 532 -3.50 -14.11 3.32
N ILE A 533 -2.91 -12.95 3.05
CA ILE A 533 -3.56 -11.87 2.30
C ILE A 533 -2.97 -11.87 0.90
N LEU A 534 -3.80 -12.02 -0.13
CA LEU A 534 -3.39 -11.75 -1.51
C LEU A 534 -3.91 -10.37 -1.91
N GLY A 535 -3.06 -9.58 -2.54
CA GLY A 535 -3.36 -8.22 -2.96
C GLY A 535 -2.48 -7.21 -2.26
N TRP A 536 -2.91 -5.96 -2.23
CA TRP A 536 -2.12 -4.86 -1.67
C TRP A 536 -3.02 -3.88 -0.92
N GLY A 537 -2.48 -3.28 0.15
CA GLY A 537 -3.18 -2.28 0.93
C GLY A 537 -2.85 -0.85 0.49
N PRO A 538 -3.33 0.15 1.26
CA PRO A 538 -3.18 1.55 0.91
C PRO A 538 -1.73 2.06 1.02
N ASP A 539 -0.90 1.37 1.81
CA ASP A 539 0.53 1.62 1.96
C ASP A 539 1.29 0.32 2.25
N GLU A 540 2.61 0.37 2.17
CA GLU A 540 3.47 -0.78 2.43
C GLU A 540 3.66 -1.03 3.94
N HIS A 541 4.26 -0.06 4.64
CA HIS A 541 4.72 -0.26 6.01
C HIS A 541 3.60 -0.56 6.98
N THR A 542 2.56 0.27 7.01
CA THR A 542 1.46 0.15 7.98
C THR A 542 0.67 -1.12 7.71
N ASN A 543 0.36 -1.39 6.43
CA ASN A 543 -0.40 -2.57 6.04
C ASN A 543 0.31 -3.89 6.41
N VAL A 544 1.59 -4.03 6.04
CA VAL A 544 2.40 -5.22 6.39
C VAL A 544 2.58 -5.31 7.91
N SER A 545 2.70 -4.19 8.61
CA SER A 545 2.75 -4.15 10.07
C SER A 545 1.48 -4.68 10.74
N ILE A 546 0.31 -4.29 10.25
CA ILE A 546 -0.98 -4.73 10.79
C ILE A 546 -1.12 -6.24 10.56
N ALA A 547 -0.90 -6.72 9.33
CA ALA A 547 -0.95 -8.16 9.03
C ALA A 547 0.00 -8.97 9.92
N SER A 548 1.25 -8.50 10.04
CA SER A 548 2.28 -9.16 10.86
C SER A 548 1.83 -9.31 12.32
N LYS A 549 1.22 -8.28 12.92
CA LYS A 549 0.72 -8.31 14.32
C LYS A 549 -0.30 -9.43 14.59
N PHE A 550 -1.05 -9.86 13.58
CA PHE A 550 -2.02 -10.96 13.70
C PHE A 550 -1.44 -12.33 13.32
N GLY A 551 -0.17 -12.37 12.92
CA GLY A 551 0.51 -13.57 12.44
C GLY A 551 0.08 -13.97 11.04
N ILE A 552 -0.24 -12.98 10.20
CA ILE A 552 -0.67 -13.13 8.81
C ILE A 552 0.42 -12.53 7.91
N ASP A 553 0.70 -13.18 6.79
CA ASP A 553 1.61 -12.66 5.76
C ASP A 553 0.85 -12.17 4.51
N MET A 554 1.55 -11.39 3.71
CA MET A 554 1.01 -10.69 2.55
C MET A 554 1.70 -11.12 1.27
N ILE A 555 0.94 -11.24 0.19
CA ILE A 555 1.43 -11.50 -1.16
C ILE A 555 0.96 -10.37 -2.07
N ALA A 556 1.89 -9.54 -2.57
CA ALA A 556 1.56 -8.50 -3.53
C ALA A 556 1.08 -9.15 -4.84
N ALA A 557 -0.23 -9.06 -5.06
CA ALA A 557 -0.94 -9.78 -6.11
C ALA A 557 -2.11 -8.98 -6.70
N ASP A 558 -2.23 -7.69 -6.41
CA ASP A 558 -3.36 -6.85 -6.87
C ASP A 558 -3.34 -6.61 -8.39
N TRP A 559 -2.29 -7.06 -9.09
CA TRP A 559 -2.17 -7.16 -10.55
C TRP A 559 -1.98 -8.60 -11.05
N SER A 560 -2.25 -9.62 -10.23
CA SER A 560 -2.20 -11.02 -10.67
C SER A 560 -3.46 -11.41 -11.46
N TYR A 561 -3.32 -12.27 -12.46
CA TYR A 561 -4.38 -12.78 -13.32
C TYR A 561 -4.34 -14.30 -13.40
N ASN A 562 -5.48 -14.91 -13.75
CA ASN A 562 -5.59 -16.32 -14.11
C ASN A 562 -5.17 -17.31 -13.01
N LEU A 563 -5.10 -16.90 -11.74
CA LEU A 563 -4.71 -17.80 -10.65
C LEU A 563 -5.73 -18.93 -10.44
N SER A 564 -7.00 -18.71 -10.79
CA SER A 564 -8.02 -19.77 -10.84
C SER A 564 -7.66 -20.91 -11.83
N VAL A 565 -6.93 -20.58 -12.89
CA VAL A 565 -6.43 -21.54 -13.91
C VAL A 565 -5.06 -22.07 -13.52
N LEU A 566 -4.12 -21.18 -13.20
CA LEU A 566 -2.71 -21.51 -12.95
C LEU A 566 -2.52 -22.35 -11.68
N SER A 567 -3.39 -22.21 -10.68
CA SER A 567 -3.32 -22.99 -9.44
C SER A 567 -3.74 -24.45 -9.59
N SER A 568 -4.28 -24.84 -10.75
CA SER A 568 -4.83 -26.19 -10.97
C SER A 568 -3.79 -27.31 -11.06
N TYR A 569 -2.52 -26.96 -11.26
CA TYR A 569 -1.44 -27.92 -11.48
C TYR A 569 -0.82 -28.41 -10.17
N PRO A 570 -0.25 -29.62 -10.12
CA PRO A 570 0.46 -30.09 -8.93
C PRO A 570 1.76 -29.32 -8.73
N SER A 571 2.09 -29.02 -7.47
CA SER A 571 3.40 -28.49 -7.11
C SER A 571 4.38 -29.65 -6.95
N THR A 572 5.59 -29.53 -7.49
CA THR A 572 6.56 -30.64 -7.57
C THR A 572 7.89 -30.23 -6.95
N PRO A 573 8.61 -31.13 -6.26
CA PRO A 573 9.92 -30.80 -5.70
C PRO A 573 10.88 -30.23 -6.75
N LYS A 574 11.74 -29.31 -6.33
CA LYS A 574 12.76 -28.66 -7.16
C LYS A 574 14.13 -28.80 -6.52
N VAL A 575 15.13 -28.79 -7.40
CA VAL A 575 16.54 -28.75 -7.07
C VAL A 575 17.11 -27.60 -7.88
N GLN A 576 17.90 -26.74 -7.25
CA GLN A 576 18.54 -25.64 -7.94
C GLN A 576 19.65 -26.17 -8.84
N ASN A 577 19.77 -25.60 -10.04
CA ASN A 577 20.86 -25.93 -10.94
C ASN A 577 22.07 -25.03 -10.68
N ILE A 578 22.79 -25.32 -9.59
CA ILE A 578 23.95 -24.55 -9.16
C ILE A 578 25.23 -25.39 -9.23
N ASN A 579 26.33 -24.78 -9.66
CA ASN A 579 27.65 -25.40 -9.51
C ASN A 579 28.08 -25.31 -8.04
N ASN A 580 28.15 -26.45 -7.38
CA ASN A 580 28.48 -26.57 -5.97
C ASN A 580 30.00 -26.58 -5.67
N GLU A 581 30.86 -26.46 -6.68
CA GLU A 581 32.30 -26.34 -6.46
C GLU A 581 32.66 -24.96 -5.88
N ILE A 582 33.04 -24.95 -4.60
CA ILE A 582 33.49 -23.75 -3.88
C ILE A 582 35.00 -23.60 -4.12
N GLU A 583 35.39 -22.70 -5.01
CA GLU A 583 36.79 -22.27 -5.13
C GLU A 583 37.11 -21.25 -4.02
N GLU A 584 37.67 -21.74 -2.91
CA GLU A 584 38.20 -20.89 -1.84
C GLU A 584 39.49 -20.20 -2.27
N GLU A 585 39.43 -18.88 -2.35
CA GLU A 585 40.57 -18.01 -2.63
C GLU A 585 40.76 -17.00 -1.50
N ASP A 586 41.97 -16.92 -0.95
CA ASP A 586 42.37 -15.85 -0.02
C ASP A 586 43.03 -14.70 -0.80
N GLY A 587 42.97 -13.49 -0.27
CA GLY A 587 43.49 -12.30 -0.95
C GLY A 587 42.51 -11.64 -1.94
N VAL A 588 41.23 -12.03 -1.92
CA VAL A 588 40.15 -11.47 -2.75
C VAL A 588 38.98 -10.94 -1.90
N HIS A 589 38.12 -10.15 -2.52
CA HIS A 589 36.87 -9.62 -1.98
C HIS A 589 35.70 -10.28 -2.69
N TYR A 590 34.84 -10.95 -1.93
CA TYR A 590 33.68 -11.68 -2.45
C TYR A 590 32.46 -10.76 -2.52
N VAL A 591 31.76 -10.81 -3.64
CA VAL A 591 30.56 -10.02 -3.88
C VAL A 591 29.44 -10.94 -4.36
N THR A 592 28.26 -10.82 -3.74
CA THR A 592 27.03 -11.42 -4.23
C THR A 592 26.02 -10.33 -4.57
N PHE A 593 25.30 -10.50 -5.67
CA PHE A 593 24.21 -9.63 -6.10
C PHE A 593 22.89 -10.37 -5.95
N ILE A 594 21.85 -9.72 -5.43
CA ILE A 594 20.51 -10.30 -5.33
C ILE A 594 19.50 -9.29 -5.87
N MET A 595 18.69 -9.72 -6.85
CA MET A 595 17.54 -8.95 -7.33
C MET A 595 16.45 -8.88 -6.28
N SER A 596 15.94 -7.66 -6.05
CA SER A 596 14.86 -7.35 -5.13
C SER A 596 13.49 -7.83 -5.61
N ASP A 597 12.47 -7.64 -4.76
CA ASP A 597 11.04 -7.72 -5.08
C ASP A 597 10.53 -9.09 -5.57
N GLY A 598 11.22 -10.18 -5.22
CA GLY A 598 10.74 -11.54 -5.52
C GLY A 598 9.55 -11.99 -4.66
N ASP A 599 9.18 -11.26 -3.61
CA ASP A 599 7.92 -11.40 -2.87
C ASP A 599 6.73 -10.89 -3.71
N ASN A 600 6.99 -10.02 -4.69
CA ASN A 600 5.99 -9.45 -5.56
C ASN A 600 5.54 -10.43 -6.64
N GLN A 601 4.52 -11.22 -6.32
CA GLN A 601 3.98 -12.27 -7.21
C GLN A 601 3.51 -11.70 -8.55
N GLN A 602 2.92 -10.49 -8.58
CA GLN A 602 2.42 -9.94 -9.83
C GLN A 602 3.54 -9.60 -10.83
N TRP A 603 4.71 -9.18 -10.33
CA TRP A 603 5.88 -8.94 -11.18
C TRP A 603 6.42 -10.26 -11.75
N LEU A 604 6.52 -11.30 -10.91
CA LEU A 604 6.94 -12.64 -11.33
C LEU A 604 5.99 -13.26 -12.38
N LEU A 605 4.69 -12.97 -12.30
CA LEU A 605 3.71 -13.48 -13.25
C LEU A 605 3.53 -12.63 -14.50
N GLY A 606 3.83 -11.33 -14.43
CA GLY A 606 3.36 -10.39 -15.44
C GLY A 606 4.45 -9.80 -16.32
N SER A 607 5.59 -9.42 -15.74
CA SER A 607 6.53 -8.53 -16.41
C SER A 607 8.00 -8.75 -16.04
N ASN A 608 8.37 -9.95 -15.60
CA ASN A 608 9.75 -10.29 -15.25
C ASN A 608 10.37 -11.32 -16.21
N PHE A 609 9.72 -12.46 -16.42
CA PHE A 609 10.31 -13.66 -17.02
C PHE A 609 10.82 -13.44 -18.44
N SER A 610 10.02 -12.82 -19.31
CA SER A 610 10.41 -12.56 -20.71
C SER A 610 10.97 -11.16 -20.96
N VAL A 611 10.88 -10.27 -19.96
CA VAL A 611 11.25 -8.87 -20.12
C VAL A 611 12.77 -8.71 -20.08
N LYS A 612 13.33 -8.10 -21.13
CA LYS A 612 14.79 -7.92 -21.31
C LYS A 612 15.47 -7.13 -20.19
N ASN A 613 14.71 -6.36 -19.43
CA ASN A 613 15.23 -5.55 -18.35
C ASN A 613 15.67 -6.42 -17.16
N TRP A 614 15.12 -7.63 -17.01
CA TRP A 614 15.34 -8.48 -15.83
C TRP A 614 15.59 -9.94 -16.25
N PHE A 615 14.72 -10.88 -15.87
CA PHE A 615 14.98 -12.32 -16.06
C PHE A 615 15.07 -12.73 -17.54
N GLY A 616 14.37 -12.00 -18.42
CA GLY A 616 14.46 -12.18 -19.87
C GLY A 616 15.70 -11.53 -20.53
N SER A 617 16.61 -10.94 -19.76
CA SER A 617 17.79 -10.25 -20.29
C SER A 617 18.77 -11.20 -20.97
N PRO A 618 19.37 -10.81 -22.12
CA PRO A 618 20.44 -11.58 -22.75
C PRO A 618 21.76 -11.56 -21.96
N TYR A 619 21.88 -10.73 -20.91
CA TYR A 619 23.06 -10.73 -20.04
C TYR A 619 22.97 -11.77 -18.91
N ARG A 620 21.79 -12.35 -18.65
CA ARG A 620 21.63 -13.42 -17.66
C ARG A 620 22.48 -14.63 -18.06
N GLY A 621 23.21 -15.20 -17.10
CA GLY A 621 24.18 -16.28 -17.34
C GLY A 621 25.60 -15.81 -17.67
N ASN A 622 25.86 -14.50 -17.85
CA ASN A 622 27.23 -13.98 -17.99
C ASN A 622 27.96 -13.83 -16.66
N PHE A 623 27.24 -13.87 -15.53
CA PHE A 623 27.76 -13.75 -14.18
C PHE A 623 26.80 -14.42 -13.19
N ASN A 624 27.30 -14.74 -12.00
CA ASN A 624 26.49 -15.34 -10.95
C ASN A 624 25.52 -14.29 -10.38
N LEU A 625 24.26 -14.67 -10.19
CA LEU A 625 23.22 -13.75 -9.73
C LEU A 625 22.20 -14.44 -8.82
N GLY A 626 21.84 -13.76 -7.74
CA GLY A 626 20.74 -14.15 -6.86
C GLY A 626 19.40 -13.61 -7.35
N TRP A 627 18.37 -14.44 -7.29
CA TRP A 627 16.97 -14.05 -7.54
C TRP A 627 16.12 -14.42 -6.34
N SER A 628 15.31 -13.51 -5.87
CA SER A 628 14.28 -13.88 -4.90
C SER A 628 13.02 -14.37 -5.65
N ILE A 629 12.36 -15.42 -5.15
CA ILE A 629 11.15 -15.99 -5.79
C ILE A 629 10.15 -16.48 -4.74
N SER A 630 8.93 -15.98 -4.80
CA SER A 630 7.91 -16.20 -3.77
C SER A 630 7.42 -17.65 -3.69
N PRO A 631 7.25 -18.21 -2.47
CA PRO A 631 6.57 -19.48 -2.25
C PRO A 631 5.12 -19.49 -2.75
N SER A 632 4.45 -18.34 -2.81
CA SER A 632 3.10 -18.23 -3.37
C SER A 632 3.02 -18.75 -4.81
N LEU A 633 4.04 -18.47 -5.63
CA LEU A 633 4.11 -18.91 -7.02
C LEU A 633 4.18 -20.45 -7.12
N TYR A 634 4.89 -21.11 -6.20
CA TYR A 634 4.97 -22.57 -6.13
C TYR A 634 3.60 -23.23 -5.92
N TYR A 635 2.71 -22.59 -5.16
CA TYR A 635 1.38 -23.13 -4.85
C TYR A 635 0.32 -22.66 -5.85
N LEU A 636 0.34 -21.39 -6.25
CA LEU A 636 -0.70 -20.73 -7.04
C LEU A 636 -0.43 -20.68 -8.54
N ALA A 637 0.81 -20.85 -8.98
CA ALA A 637 1.15 -20.98 -10.39
C ALA A 637 2.32 -21.97 -10.60
N PRO A 638 2.13 -23.27 -10.28
CA PRO A 638 3.23 -24.23 -10.22
C PRO A 638 3.94 -24.41 -11.57
N THR A 639 3.23 -24.30 -12.69
CA THR A 639 3.84 -24.38 -14.03
C THR A 639 4.78 -23.22 -14.31
N VAL A 640 4.44 -22.02 -13.82
CA VAL A 640 5.27 -20.82 -13.91
C VAL A 640 6.50 -20.96 -13.02
N PHE A 641 6.33 -21.40 -11.78
CA PHE A 641 7.46 -21.68 -10.88
C PHE A 641 8.42 -22.71 -11.48
N ASN A 642 7.90 -23.78 -12.09
CA ASN A 642 8.70 -24.76 -12.81
C ASN A 642 9.54 -24.11 -13.92
N LYS A 643 8.94 -23.19 -14.69
CA LYS A 643 9.63 -22.50 -15.78
C LYS A 643 10.79 -21.63 -15.31
N TYR A 644 10.68 -20.96 -14.17
CA TYR A 644 11.81 -20.22 -13.57
C TYR A 644 12.99 -21.14 -13.25
N TYR A 645 12.73 -22.30 -12.63
CA TYR A 645 13.77 -23.29 -12.33
C TYR A 645 14.34 -23.95 -13.58
N GLU A 646 13.52 -24.28 -14.57
CA GLU A 646 13.97 -24.85 -15.84
C GLU A 646 14.82 -23.85 -16.65
N ALA A 647 14.53 -22.56 -16.53
CA ALA A 647 15.22 -21.50 -17.25
C ALA A 647 16.47 -20.98 -16.54
N SER A 648 16.77 -21.40 -15.31
CA SER A 648 18.00 -20.99 -14.60
C SER A 648 19.24 -21.35 -15.43
N SER A 649 20.17 -20.41 -15.60
CA SER A 649 21.36 -20.62 -16.42
C SER A 649 22.22 -21.77 -15.88
N ASP A 650 22.43 -22.81 -16.70
CA ASP A 650 23.40 -23.90 -16.47
C ASP A 650 24.69 -23.70 -17.28
N SER A 651 25.07 -22.45 -17.48
CA SER A 651 26.32 -22.10 -18.16
C SER A 651 27.46 -22.01 -17.14
N LYS A 652 28.58 -21.37 -17.50
CA LYS A 652 29.69 -21.11 -16.57
C LYS A 652 29.25 -20.35 -15.31
N HIS A 653 28.17 -19.59 -15.38
CA HIS A 653 27.60 -18.86 -14.27
C HIS A 653 26.13 -19.23 -14.05
N THR A 654 25.72 -19.23 -12.79
CA THR A 654 24.43 -19.79 -12.37
C THR A 654 23.55 -18.73 -11.72
N ASP A 655 22.24 -18.85 -12.00
CA ASP A 655 21.21 -18.18 -11.22
C ASP A 655 20.98 -18.98 -9.93
N ASN A 656 20.86 -18.30 -8.80
CA ASN A 656 20.59 -18.92 -7.51
C ASN A 656 19.38 -18.27 -6.85
N PHE A 657 18.36 -19.07 -6.56
CA PHE A 657 17.12 -18.63 -5.97
C PHE A 657 17.20 -18.58 -4.44
N VAL A 658 16.70 -17.50 -3.87
CA VAL A 658 16.55 -17.28 -2.42
C VAL A 658 15.09 -17.02 -2.06
N ILE A 659 14.73 -17.24 -0.79
CA ILE A 659 13.42 -16.86 -0.26
C ILE A 659 13.33 -15.33 -0.17
N PRO A 660 12.25 -14.69 -0.65
CA PRO A 660 12.09 -13.24 -0.57
C PRO A 660 11.72 -12.75 0.84
N ALA A 661 11.71 -11.42 1.02
CA ALA A 661 11.34 -10.75 2.26
C ALA A 661 9.88 -11.09 2.66
N SER A 662 9.60 -11.74 3.80
CA SER A 662 10.51 -12.28 4.84
C SER A 662 10.18 -13.74 5.18
N GLY A 663 9.91 -14.55 4.16
CA GLY A 663 9.57 -15.97 4.33
C GLY A 663 8.53 -16.52 3.36
N ASN A 664 7.46 -17.11 3.91
CA ASN A 664 6.34 -17.66 3.12
C ASN A 664 5.59 -16.56 2.33
N GLY A 665 5.62 -15.34 2.85
CA GLY A 665 5.07 -14.11 2.27
C GLY A 665 5.71 -12.89 2.94
N TYR A 666 5.31 -11.70 2.53
CA TYR A 666 5.84 -10.46 3.06
C TYR A 666 5.24 -10.15 4.44
N MET A 667 6.11 -10.05 5.44
CA MET A 667 5.80 -9.73 6.83
C MET A 667 7.05 -9.16 7.52
N TYR A 668 6.85 -8.52 8.67
CA TYR A 668 7.92 -8.04 9.55
C TYR A 668 8.11 -9.01 10.73
N PRO A 669 9.19 -9.80 10.77
CA PRO A 669 9.41 -10.78 11.83
C PRO A 669 9.36 -10.17 13.23
N SER A 670 9.87 -8.95 13.42
CA SER A 670 9.85 -8.24 14.69
C SER A 670 8.45 -7.90 15.22
N LYS A 671 7.45 -7.82 14.32
CA LYS A 671 6.05 -7.53 14.64
C LYS A 671 5.18 -8.78 14.68
N PHE A 672 5.72 -9.92 14.27
CA PHE A 672 5.00 -11.19 14.23
C PHE A 672 4.87 -11.79 15.63
N PRO A 673 3.69 -12.29 16.05
CA PRO A 673 3.53 -12.96 17.34
C PRO A 673 4.52 -14.12 17.49
N SER A 674 5.32 -14.08 18.56
CA SER A 674 6.44 -15.02 18.76
C SER A 674 5.99 -16.49 18.85
N ASP A 675 4.81 -16.72 19.40
CA ASP A 675 4.15 -18.03 19.50
C ASP A 675 3.72 -18.57 18.12
N LYS A 676 3.29 -17.68 17.21
CA LYS A 676 2.95 -18.04 15.82
C LYS A 676 4.18 -18.17 14.92
N LEU A 677 5.23 -17.37 15.16
CA LEU A 677 6.43 -17.32 14.32
C LEU A 677 7.16 -18.68 14.26
N SER A 678 7.14 -19.45 15.35
CA SER A 678 7.79 -20.77 15.37
C SER A 678 7.13 -21.77 14.39
N ASN A 679 5.80 -21.73 14.26
CA ASN A 679 5.09 -22.55 13.29
C ASN A 679 5.28 -22.01 11.87
N TYR A 680 5.35 -20.70 11.72
CA TYR A 680 5.63 -20.04 10.45
C TYR A 680 6.97 -20.47 9.84
N THR A 681 8.04 -20.41 10.62
CA THR A 681 9.39 -20.76 10.17
C THR A 681 9.56 -22.27 9.95
N LYS A 682 8.82 -23.10 10.69
CA LYS A 682 8.77 -24.54 10.43
C LYS A 682 8.13 -24.87 9.07
N ARG A 683 6.99 -24.26 8.73
CA ARG A 683 6.39 -24.43 7.41
C ARG A 683 7.32 -23.94 6.30
N LEU A 684 8.01 -22.82 6.53
CA LEU A 684 9.00 -22.30 5.61
C LEU A 684 10.16 -23.27 5.40
N ASN A 685 10.67 -23.88 6.49
CA ASN A 685 11.72 -24.89 6.44
C ASN A 685 11.32 -26.12 5.60
N ASP A 686 10.09 -26.60 5.77
CA ASP A 686 9.57 -27.75 5.04
C ASP A 686 9.44 -27.40 3.54
N TYR A 687 9.00 -26.19 3.21
CA TYR A 687 8.99 -25.67 1.84
C TYR A 687 10.41 -25.57 1.25
N MET A 688 11.34 -24.98 2.00
CA MET A 688 12.74 -24.77 1.58
C MET A 688 13.44 -26.09 1.25
N GLU A 689 13.14 -27.17 1.98
CA GLU A 689 13.60 -28.53 1.65
C GLU A 689 13.11 -29.00 0.27
N ILE A 690 11.82 -28.75 -0.01
CA ILE A 690 11.14 -29.22 -1.22
C ILE A 690 11.65 -28.49 -2.47
N VAL A 691 12.06 -27.24 -2.34
CA VAL A 691 12.50 -26.41 -3.48
C VAL A 691 14.00 -26.12 -3.52
N ASP A 692 14.77 -26.70 -2.59
CA ASP A 692 16.22 -26.55 -2.50
C ASP A 692 16.68 -25.09 -2.37
N GLN A 693 15.95 -24.30 -1.58
CA GLN A 693 16.30 -22.91 -1.26
C GLN A 693 16.82 -22.84 0.17
N HIS A 694 17.97 -22.20 0.38
CA HIS A 694 18.67 -22.27 1.68
C HIS A 694 18.78 -20.92 2.40
N ASN A 695 18.58 -19.81 1.70
CA ASN A 695 18.82 -18.46 2.21
C ASN A 695 17.54 -17.62 2.15
N ILE A 696 17.33 -16.79 3.16
CA ILE A 696 16.13 -15.95 3.30
C ILE A 696 16.51 -14.48 3.33
N LEU A 697 15.95 -13.68 2.43
CA LEU A 697 15.94 -12.23 2.58
C LEU A 697 14.98 -11.84 3.72
N ILE A 698 15.45 -10.99 4.63
CA ILE A 698 14.63 -10.43 5.69
C ILE A 698 14.54 -8.93 5.48
N LEU A 699 13.33 -8.39 5.41
CA LEU A 699 13.07 -6.96 5.50
C LEU A 699 12.31 -6.71 6.80
N ASP A 700 12.86 -5.87 7.67
CA ASP A 700 12.31 -5.63 9.00
C ASP A 700 12.76 -4.29 9.59
N ASP A 701 12.14 -3.89 10.69
CA ASP A 701 12.39 -2.63 11.39
C ASP A 701 13.40 -2.81 12.52
N GLU A 702 14.64 -2.33 12.31
CA GLU A 702 15.70 -2.22 13.33
C GLU A 702 15.98 -3.50 14.16
N SER A 703 15.63 -4.67 13.64
CA SER A 703 15.65 -5.93 14.39
C SER A 703 16.96 -6.71 14.21
N PHE A 704 17.93 -6.19 13.47
CA PHE A 704 19.17 -6.88 13.12
C PHE A 704 19.86 -7.56 14.32
N TYR A 705 19.96 -6.92 15.49
CA TYR A 705 20.61 -7.49 16.67
C TYR A 705 19.71 -8.37 17.56
N ASN A 706 18.45 -8.63 17.16
CA ASN A 706 17.50 -9.41 17.95
C ASN A 706 17.73 -10.92 17.79
N LYS A 707 18.76 -11.45 18.46
CA LYS A 707 19.14 -12.88 18.37
C LYS A 707 17.99 -13.83 18.71
N THR A 708 17.19 -13.52 19.73
CA THR A 708 16.03 -14.35 20.13
C THR A 708 14.97 -14.47 19.03
N LEU A 709 14.80 -13.41 18.22
CA LEU A 709 13.95 -13.45 17.03
C LEU A 709 14.55 -14.37 15.96
N TRP A 710 15.84 -14.21 15.66
CA TRP A 710 16.53 -15.01 14.65
C TRP A 710 16.67 -16.48 15.02
N ASP A 711 16.74 -16.82 16.31
CA ASP A 711 16.74 -18.20 16.80
C ASP A 711 15.49 -18.97 16.34
N LYS A 712 14.37 -18.29 16.05
CA LYS A 712 13.15 -18.91 15.50
C LYS A 712 13.29 -19.35 14.06
N TYR A 713 14.16 -18.70 13.29
CA TYR A 713 14.48 -19.08 11.92
C TYR A 713 15.62 -20.08 11.89
N THR A 714 16.75 -19.72 12.49
CA THR A 714 18.02 -20.47 12.36
C THR A 714 17.99 -21.83 13.06
N CYS A 715 17.07 -22.08 13.99
CA CYS A 715 16.89 -23.41 14.58
C CYS A 715 16.38 -24.47 13.59
N ASN A 716 15.88 -24.05 12.42
CA ASN A 716 15.38 -24.97 11.39
C ASN A 716 16.51 -25.42 10.46
N PRO A 717 16.64 -26.71 10.15
CA PRO A 717 17.81 -27.27 9.47
C PRO A 717 18.03 -26.77 8.05
N ASN A 718 16.96 -26.50 7.28
CA ASN A 718 17.06 -26.09 5.88
C ASN A 718 17.20 -24.57 5.68
N ILE A 719 17.33 -23.80 6.78
CA ILE A 719 17.60 -22.36 6.75
C ILE A 719 19.09 -22.16 7.07
N ASP A 720 19.92 -21.89 6.06
CA ASP A 720 21.36 -21.74 6.22
C ASP A 720 21.76 -20.32 6.64
N SER A 721 21.04 -19.29 6.20
CA SER A 721 21.30 -17.91 6.62
C SER A 721 20.10 -16.98 6.50
N LEU A 722 20.22 -15.82 7.14
CA LEU A 722 19.33 -14.67 6.97
C LEU A 722 20.11 -13.51 6.33
N LEU A 723 19.62 -13.00 5.20
CA LEU A 723 20.17 -11.87 4.45
C LEU A 723 19.34 -10.63 4.77
N TYR A 724 19.83 -9.81 5.71
CA TYR A 724 19.03 -8.79 6.38
C TYR A 724 19.07 -7.43 5.67
N LEU A 725 17.89 -6.84 5.50
CA LEU A 725 17.61 -5.50 4.99
C LEU A 725 16.84 -4.73 6.08
N ASN A 726 17.27 -3.51 6.38
CA ASN A 726 16.51 -2.62 7.28
C ASN A 726 15.50 -1.80 6.47
N TYR A 727 14.23 -1.74 6.90
CA TYR A 727 13.17 -1.07 6.15
C TYR A 727 13.49 0.38 5.78
N ASP A 728 13.91 1.20 6.74
CA ASP A 728 14.20 2.62 6.47
C ASP A 728 15.39 2.82 5.51
N ILE A 729 16.42 1.98 5.61
CA ILE A 729 17.66 2.05 4.83
C ILE A 729 18.22 0.63 4.69
N ASN A 730 18.01 -0.02 3.54
CA ASN A 730 18.29 -1.45 3.36
C ASN A 730 19.71 -1.88 3.78
N ASN A 731 20.73 -1.03 3.57
CA ASN A 731 22.13 -1.29 3.95
C ASN A 731 22.59 -0.58 5.25
N ALA A 732 21.67 -0.24 6.16
CA ALA A 732 21.95 0.51 7.40
C ALA A 732 23.11 -0.06 8.24
N TYR A 733 23.26 -1.39 8.25
CA TYR A 733 24.24 -2.09 9.06
C TYR A 733 25.55 -2.39 8.32
N LYS A 734 25.70 -1.96 7.06
CA LYS A 734 26.97 -1.92 6.30
C LYS A 734 27.70 -3.27 6.27
N GLY A 735 26.97 -4.36 6.09
CA GLY A 735 27.54 -5.70 5.97
C GLY A 735 28.11 -6.27 7.26
N LYS A 736 27.58 -5.85 8.42
CA LYS A 736 27.78 -6.56 9.68
C LYS A 736 27.18 -7.96 9.60
N ILE A 737 27.82 -8.88 10.33
CA ILE A 737 27.42 -10.28 10.46
C ILE A 737 27.27 -10.58 11.95
N ILE A 738 26.15 -11.19 12.33
CA ILE A 738 25.95 -11.79 13.65
C ILE A 738 25.60 -13.28 13.49
N TRP A 739 25.60 -14.03 14.58
CA TRP A 739 25.39 -15.48 14.56
C TRP A 739 24.23 -15.89 15.47
N SER A 740 23.41 -16.83 14.99
CA SER A 740 22.33 -17.49 15.73
C SER A 740 22.28 -18.95 15.30
N ASN A 741 22.34 -19.88 16.26
CA ASN A 741 22.44 -21.33 16.02
C ASN A 741 23.51 -21.70 14.97
N ASP A 742 24.71 -21.12 15.09
CA ASP A 742 25.85 -21.28 14.17
C ASP A 742 25.59 -20.89 12.71
N LYS A 743 24.52 -20.12 12.47
CA LYS A 743 24.13 -19.62 11.15
C LYS A 743 24.27 -18.10 11.08
N PRO A 744 24.80 -17.56 9.97
CA PRO A 744 25.05 -16.13 9.87
C PRO A 744 23.76 -15.37 9.55
N ILE A 745 23.59 -14.22 10.20
CA ILE A 745 22.67 -13.15 9.82
C ILE A 745 23.52 -12.04 9.23
N ILE A 746 23.42 -11.84 7.92
CA ILE A 746 24.30 -11.00 7.12
C ILE A 746 23.51 -9.78 6.67
N SER A 747 23.85 -8.61 7.18
CA SER A 747 23.20 -7.38 6.71
C SER A 747 23.67 -7.00 5.30
N CYS A 748 22.81 -6.34 4.55
CA CYS A 748 23.18 -5.73 3.27
C CYS A 748 24.31 -4.72 3.48
N ARG A 749 25.32 -4.76 2.60
CA ARG A 749 26.49 -3.87 2.69
C ARG A 749 26.35 -2.69 1.76
N ASP A 750 25.98 -2.95 0.52
CA ASP A 750 25.85 -1.95 -0.54
C ASP A 750 24.55 -2.15 -1.31
N LEU A 751 24.12 -1.12 -2.03
CA LEU A 751 22.94 -1.12 -2.87
C LEU A 751 23.35 -0.87 -4.32
N LEU A 752 22.52 -1.36 -5.23
CA LEU A 752 22.40 -0.79 -6.57
C LEU A 752 20.98 -0.26 -6.68
N TRP A 753 20.81 1.03 -6.35
CA TRP A 753 19.51 1.67 -6.18
C TRP A 753 19.59 3.15 -6.54
N GLY A 754 18.94 3.52 -7.65
CA GLY A 754 18.90 4.91 -8.13
C GLY A 754 18.40 5.90 -7.08
N GLY A 755 19.19 6.96 -6.85
CA GLY A 755 18.93 7.96 -5.82
C GLY A 755 19.56 7.66 -4.45
N LEU A 756 20.04 6.43 -4.22
CA LEU A 756 20.72 6.03 -2.98
C LEU A 756 22.18 5.64 -3.21
N GLU A 757 22.44 4.69 -4.12
CA GLU A 757 23.78 4.23 -4.49
C GLU A 757 23.77 3.81 -5.98
N ASP A 758 24.49 4.55 -6.81
CA ASP A 758 24.60 4.28 -8.25
C ASP A 758 25.76 3.33 -8.59
N GLU A 759 25.87 2.96 -9.86
CA GLU A 759 26.88 2.01 -10.37
C GLU A 759 28.31 2.45 -10.04
N ASN A 760 28.62 3.74 -10.20
CA ASN A 760 29.98 4.24 -9.99
C ASN A 760 30.30 4.25 -8.50
N GLN A 761 29.35 4.70 -7.67
CA GLN A 761 29.52 4.71 -6.23
C GLN A 761 29.69 3.30 -5.66
N LEU A 762 28.91 2.33 -6.14
CA LEU A 762 29.04 0.93 -5.75
C LEU A 762 30.44 0.36 -6.10
N ILE A 763 30.91 0.61 -7.33
CA ILE A 763 32.23 0.18 -7.78
C ILE A 763 33.34 0.82 -6.93
N ASP A 764 33.22 2.12 -6.66
CA ASP A 764 34.19 2.86 -5.85
C ASP A 764 34.19 2.38 -4.39
N ASN A 765 33.04 2.07 -3.82
CA ASN A 765 32.91 1.52 -2.47
C ASN A 765 33.64 0.18 -2.34
N ILE A 766 33.40 -0.75 -3.28
CA ILE A 766 34.06 -2.07 -3.30
C ILE A 766 35.59 -1.92 -3.50
N ASN A 767 36.02 -1.12 -4.47
CA ASN A 767 37.45 -0.90 -4.72
C ASN A 767 38.15 -0.21 -3.55
N THR A 768 37.47 0.73 -2.88
CA THR A 768 37.99 1.39 -1.68
C THR A 768 38.23 0.38 -0.56
N ARG A 769 37.31 -0.55 -0.32
CA ARG A 769 37.48 -1.63 0.67
C ARG A 769 38.67 -2.53 0.35
N ILE A 770 38.85 -2.88 -0.93
CA ILE A 770 40.00 -3.66 -1.39
C ILE A 770 41.31 -2.90 -1.14
N ASN A 771 41.33 -1.59 -1.40
CA ASN A 771 42.50 -0.74 -1.15
C ASN A 771 42.81 -0.59 0.35
N LEU A 772 41.81 -0.70 1.22
CA LEU A 772 41.97 -0.77 2.67
C LEU A 772 42.44 -2.14 3.17
N GLY A 773 42.55 -3.14 2.29
CA GLY A 773 43.03 -4.49 2.61
C GLY A 773 41.96 -5.48 3.04
N TYR A 774 40.67 -5.17 2.85
CA TYR A 774 39.56 -6.09 3.10
C TYR A 774 39.47 -7.16 2.01
N THR A 775 40.43 -8.07 2.02
CA THR A 775 40.56 -9.16 1.05
C THR A 775 40.94 -10.49 1.70
N LYS A 776 40.88 -10.58 3.03
CA LYS A 776 41.19 -11.82 3.76
C LYS A 776 39.92 -12.64 3.90
N ILE A 777 40.00 -13.93 3.57
CA ILE A 777 38.82 -14.82 3.58
C ILE A 777 38.17 -14.96 4.97
N ASN A 778 38.92 -14.72 6.05
CA ASN A 778 38.41 -14.77 7.43
C ASN A 778 37.99 -13.39 8.00
N ASP A 779 38.13 -12.31 7.23
CA ASP A 779 37.68 -10.98 7.62
C ASP A 779 36.25 -10.76 7.08
N PRO A 780 35.25 -10.53 7.94
CA PRO A 780 33.87 -10.27 7.49
C PRO A 780 33.77 -9.03 6.58
N ASN A 781 34.75 -8.11 6.61
CA ASN A 781 34.76 -6.96 5.74
C ASN A 781 35.15 -7.26 4.29
N SER A 782 35.65 -8.47 4.00
CA SER A 782 36.00 -8.93 2.65
C SER A 782 34.80 -9.47 1.87
N TYR A 783 33.58 -9.31 2.41
CA TYR A 783 32.33 -9.82 1.86
C TYR A 783 31.33 -8.68 1.67
N THR A 784 30.83 -8.50 0.44
CA THR A 784 29.76 -7.56 0.11
C THR A 784 28.54 -8.30 -0.42
N PHE A 785 27.42 -8.19 0.30
CA PHE A 785 26.10 -8.44 -0.24
C PHE A 785 25.56 -7.13 -0.82
N VAL A 786 25.29 -7.13 -2.13
CA VAL A 786 24.64 -6.05 -2.88
C VAL A 786 23.16 -6.39 -3.12
N TYR A 787 22.27 -5.52 -2.66
CA TYR A 787 20.84 -5.60 -2.99
C TYR A 787 20.53 -4.70 -4.18
N VAL A 788 19.93 -5.27 -5.24
CA VAL A 788 19.67 -4.54 -6.48
C VAL A 788 18.19 -4.24 -6.61
N HIS A 789 17.85 -2.96 -6.66
CA HIS A 789 16.48 -2.49 -6.75
C HIS A 789 15.96 -2.50 -8.19
N VAL A 790 15.02 -3.41 -8.46
CA VAL A 790 14.54 -3.71 -9.82
C VAL A 790 13.76 -2.55 -10.47
N TRP A 791 13.22 -1.62 -9.69
CA TRP A 791 12.45 -0.49 -10.23
C TRP A 791 13.31 0.71 -10.65
N SER A 792 14.56 0.78 -10.20
CA SER A 792 15.51 1.83 -10.62
C SER A 792 16.68 1.29 -11.43
N ASN A 793 16.82 -0.03 -11.55
CA ASN A 793 17.90 -0.68 -12.27
C ASN A 793 17.41 -1.87 -13.11
N THR A 794 18.16 -2.13 -14.17
CA THR A 794 17.97 -3.26 -15.08
C THR A 794 19.22 -4.14 -15.08
N MET A 795 19.13 -5.28 -15.75
CA MET A 795 20.26 -6.17 -15.95
C MET A 795 21.44 -5.49 -16.69
N ASP A 796 21.17 -4.45 -17.48
CA ASP A 796 22.21 -3.67 -18.16
C ASP A 796 23.12 -2.97 -17.13
N ASN A 797 22.52 -2.40 -16.07
CA ASN A 797 23.24 -1.75 -14.98
C ASN A 797 24.08 -2.77 -14.20
N VAL A 798 23.49 -3.93 -13.88
CA VAL A 798 24.19 -5.02 -13.18
C VAL A 798 25.36 -5.53 -14.01
N ASN A 799 25.14 -5.76 -15.31
CA ASN A 799 26.17 -6.22 -16.23
C ASN A 799 27.32 -5.20 -16.36
N ASP A 800 27.04 -3.90 -16.41
CA ASP A 800 28.06 -2.86 -16.44
C ASP A 800 28.89 -2.86 -15.15
N VAL A 801 28.24 -2.90 -13.99
CA VAL A 801 28.91 -2.99 -12.68
C VAL A 801 29.80 -4.22 -12.61
N VAL A 802 29.25 -5.40 -12.90
CA VAL A 802 30.00 -6.67 -12.85
C VAL A 802 31.17 -6.66 -13.82
N THR A 803 30.97 -6.16 -15.05
CA THR A 803 32.03 -6.06 -16.06
C THR A 803 33.17 -5.15 -15.59
N LYS A 804 32.85 -4.02 -14.94
CA LYS A 804 33.86 -3.09 -14.40
C LYS A 804 34.57 -3.69 -13.18
N LEU A 805 33.84 -4.33 -12.27
CA LEU A 805 34.40 -4.99 -11.09
C LEU A 805 35.35 -6.15 -11.47
N ASN A 806 35.00 -6.95 -12.48
CA ASN A 806 35.82 -8.05 -12.98
C ASN A 806 37.19 -7.61 -13.55
N LYS A 807 37.39 -6.31 -13.83
CA LYS A 807 38.72 -5.78 -14.20
C LYS A 807 39.68 -5.75 -13.02
N ASN A 808 39.16 -5.74 -11.79
CA ASN A 808 39.97 -5.87 -10.59
C ASN A 808 40.20 -7.36 -10.28
N PRO A 809 41.43 -7.88 -10.38
CA PRO A 809 41.70 -9.31 -10.18
C PRO A 809 41.44 -9.78 -8.75
N LYS A 810 41.20 -8.87 -7.80
CA LYS A 810 40.86 -9.17 -6.41
C LYS A 810 39.36 -9.25 -6.15
N VAL A 811 38.48 -9.13 -7.14
CA VAL A 811 37.03 -9.27 -6.96
C VAL A 811 36.56 -10.65 -7.43
N ARG A 812 35.68 -11.30 -6.65
CA ARG A 812 34.99 -12.54 -7.06
C ARG A 812 33.49 -12.36 -6.95
N ILE A 813 32.80 -12.46 -8.09
CA ILE A 813 31.33 -12.44 -8.15
C ILE A 813 30.82 -13.87 -8.03
N ILE A 814 30.07 -14.14 -6.96
CA ILE A 814 29.61 -15.48 -6.59
C ILE A 814 28.10 -15.49 -6.30
N THR A 815 27.51 -16.68 -6.27
CA THR A 815 26.10 -16.85 -5.89
C THR A 815 25.89 -16.62 -4.39
N PRO A 816 24.66 -16.26 -3.96
CA PRO A 816 24.29 -16.20 -2.54
C PRO A 816 24.64 -17.46 -1.75
N ASP A 817 24.37 -18.65 -2.27
CA ASP A 817 24.70 -19.92 -1.59
C ASP A 817 26.20 -20.06 -1.33
N THR A 818 27.04 -19.81 -2.34
CA THR A 818 28.50 -19.86 -2.18
C THR A 818 29.00 -18.79 -1.22
N PHE A 819 28.41 -17.60 -1.28
CA PHE A 819 28.74 -16.48 -0.39
C PHE A 819 28.49 -16.82 1.08
N VAL A 820 27.33 -17.42 1.38
CA VAL A 820 26.97 -17.87 2.72
C VAL A 820 27.85 -19.03 3.19
N LYS A 821 28.13 -20.02 2.33
CA LYS A 821 29.02 -21.14 2.66
C LYS A 821 30.44 -20.66 2.99
N LEU A 822 30.98 -19.70 2.23
CA LEU A 822 32.30 -19.12 2.49
C LEU A 822 32.35 -18.37 3.83
N ILE A 823 31.32 -17.58 4.14
CA ILE A 823 31.21 -16.88 5.43
C ILE A 823 31.15 -17.89 6.58
N THR A 824 30.24 -18.86 6.48
CA THR A 824 30.01 -19.91 7.50
C THR A 824 31.29 -20.69 7.80
N LYS A 825 32.09 -20.98 6.76
CA LYS A 825 33.32 -21.75 6.92
C LYS A 825 34.50 -20.93 7.47
N ASN A 826 34.64 -19.67 7.06
CA ASN A 826 35.90 -18.93 7.21
C ASN A 826 35.83 -17.75 8.18
N VAL A 827 34.67 -17.14 8.40
CA VAL A 827 34.52 -15.98 9.27
C VAL A 827 34.37 -16.46 10.72
N PRO A 828 35.15 -15.95 11.69
CA PRO A 828 35.05 -16.38 13.09
C PRO A 828 33.65 -16.15 13.69
N HIS A 829 33.14 -17.16 14.39
CA HIS A 829 31.91 -17.07 15.19
C HIS A 829 32.23 -16.31 16.48
N ILE A 830 32.08 -14.99 16.43
CA ILE A 830 32.23 -14.13 17.61
C ILE A 830 30.81 -13.79 18.09
N ASP A 831 30.39 -14.37 19.20
CA ASP A 831 29.22 -13.90 19.94
C ASP A 831 29.54 -12.49 20.45
N MET A 832 28.88 -11.48 19.89
CA MET A 832 28.94 -10.10 20.37
C MET A 832 28.03 -9.87 21.58
#